data_AF-A0A552UGE6-F1
#
_entry.id   AF-A0A552UGE6-F1
#
_cell.length_a   1.000
_cell.length_b   1.000
_cell.length_c   1.000
_cell.angle_alpha   90.00
_cell.angle_beta   90.00
_cell.angle_gamma   90.00
#
_symmetry.space_group_name_H-M   'P 1'
#
loop_
_entity.id
_entity.type
_entity.pdbx_description
1 polymer ?
#
loop_
_entity_poly.entity_id
_entity_poly.type
_entity_poly.pdbx_seq_one_letter_code
_entity_poly.pdbx_strand_id
1 'polypeptide(L)'
;MRLRSIFGGVLRGRGGAVSGIAAILLPVTLGTAGLVIEHGRGLVEKVENQRIADLSAYAGAVAYNTTVSQNAMTNAAKAVAALNGIPAASVNVALVTSPAAPANSAVRVTVTTNVTMMLSRVVGAPATLAVPAEAFAELRPSVDSCILALAASGGGVQMIGGAQLNAPACVTASNAAISVPCGTGLRAVGVAYNSAALPSQPCGGIQGPNGSAATIVKKVTNDPLAGNADIATARARLVPVAALTAPGAPVGPGVPAIAAPTGTFLDIELGYDDAKTKTQAIALGCTATKSGSTWTLNCPPGDHRFKTVSVGGGLAVEFVGNSLTNNFFSMAMSTGPAINFGNANYLFMQGLTIGYGGVTFGTGTLNVIGGLSTGATTTIGSTNVSVTGDATFNSTTRLTGNGRLWVGGNLTTKDTPSIAQPEIRVGGNFAVTSPSAFNSITQLSVGGAMTIGTYGTMSFGGGTWNIVGGLTTGGSSTITIGAGNFTIGRSASTCSGAQFSLCSSAASLIFAGPSSFVLQAGVAATGGSILVLGSSGTTNSFRIGASTNGNAVQIGGGATFRTGDATGVSSIFELGGHLNIASGGGSCTVIGAASQHDIAGSILTAGATVLGAGVYTVTGSIGIGANGGGNVMCNGANTGLLANGVSMIVGAAGAALTGACAEQAFCVAAGYQTVVVTTPTAGTYKRLVVVGPATGARGAYFAQGASATTLSGLFYFPVGAIRFDGAASVGNGAGECLQLIGKEITLSGGSLLASTCISGTASGGKVVLIK
;
A
#
# COMPACT_ATOMS: atom_id res chain seq x y z
N MET A 1 -20.07 -87.68 60.42
CA MET A 1 -21.30 -88.30 60.96
C MET A 1 -22.37 -87.23 61.11
N ARG A 2 -23.25 -86.96 60.13
CA ARG A 2 -24.69 -87.30 60.20
C ARG A 2 -25.44 -86.97 58.87
N LEU A 3 -24.78 -87.11 57.71
CA LEU A 3 -25.44 -86.87 56.40
C LEU A 3 -25.94 -88.13 55.67
N ARG A 4 -25.50 -89.33 56.07
CA ARG A 4 -25.90 -90.59 55.41
C ARG A 4 -27.30 -91.11 55.78
N SER A 5 -27.90 -90.66 56.89
CA SER A 5 -29.24 -91.13 57.28
C SER A 5 -30.39 -90.31 56.70
N ILE A 6 -30.13 -89.15 56.08
CA ILE A 6 -31.17 -88.29 55.48
C ILE A 6 -31.49 -88.75 54.04
N PHE A 7 -30.51 -89.22 53.28
CA PHE A 7 -30.72 -89.68 51.89
C PHE A 7 -31.50 -90.99 51.77
N GLY A 8 -31.47 -91.87 52.79
CA GLY A 8 -32.22 -93.13 52.78
C GLY A 8 -33.73 -92.98 52.95
N GLY A 9 -34.19 -91.91 53.63
CA GLY A 9 -35.62 -91.62 53.80
C GLY A 9 -36.27 -90.97 52.58
N VAL A 10 -35.49 -90.21 51.80
CA VAL A 10 -35.99 -89.53 50.59
C VAL A 10 -36.26 -90.50 49.46
N LEU A 11 -35.52 -91.60 49.33
CA LEU A 11 -35.68 -92.56 48.22
C LEU A 11 -36.86 -93.56 48.37
N ARG A 12 -37.55 -93.59 49.52
CA ARG A 12 -38.66 -94.54 49.78
C ARG A 12 -40.04 -93.90 49.95
N GLY A 13 -40.13 -92.57 49.98
CA GLY A 13 -41.41 -91.85 50.05
C GLY A 13 -41.85 -91.31 48.70
N ARG A 14 -43.18 -91.24 48.44
CA ARG A 14 -43.75 -90.56 47.25
C ARG A 14 -43.30 -89.08 47.12
N GLY A 15 -42.76 -88.47 48.18
CA GLY A 15 -42.13 -87.14 48.15
C GLY A 15 -40.70 -87.06 47.57
N GLY A 16 -39.99 -88.20 47.40
CA GLY A 16 -38.61 -88.24 46.90
C GLY A 16 -38.46 -87.95 45.41
N ALA A 17 -39.38 -88.46 44.59
CA ALA A 17 -39.43 -88.17 43.16
C ALA A 17 -39.69 -86.68 42.91
N VAL A 18 -40.54 -86.06 43.73
CA VAL A 18 -40.82 -84.61 43.69
C VAL A 18 -39.57 -83.80 44.04
N SER A 19 -38.77 -84.25 45.02
CA SER A 19 -37.52 -83.57 45.39
C SER A 19 -36.43 -83.67 44.32
N GLY A 20 -36.34 -84.79 43.58
CA GLY A 20 -35.38 -84.96 42.49
C GLY A 20 -35.73 -84.12 41.25
N ILE A 21 -37.02 -84.07 40.89
CA ILE A 21 -37.51 -83.20 39.81
C ILE A 21 -37.36 -81.72 40.18
N ALA A 22 -37.68 -81.34 41.42
CA ALA A 22 -37.49 -79.98 41.91
C ALA A 22 -36.01 -79.55 41.92
N ALA A 23 -35.08 -80.45 42.30
CA ALA A 23 -33.65 -80.16 42.31
C ALA A 23 -33.07 -79.88 40.91
N ILE A 24 -33.66 -80.45 39.85
CA ILE A 24 -33.24 -80.22 38.45
C ILE A 24 -33.99 -79.04 37.84
N LEU A 25 -35.30 -78.89 38.10
CA LEU A 25 -36.10 -77.81 37.53
C LEU A 25 -35.80 -76.44 38.15
N LEU A 26 -35.46 -76.38 39.44
CA LEU A 26 -35.25 -75.10 40.13
C LEU A 26 -34.04 -74.30 39.57
N PRO A 27 -32.85 -74.88 39.32
CA PRO A 27 -31.77 -74.16 38.66
C PRO A 27 -32.10 -73.77 37.22
N VAL A 28 -32.87 -74.60 36.50
CA VAL A 28 -33.25 -74.32 35.10
C VAL A 28 -34.24 -73.16 35.02
N THR A 29 -35.25 -73.10 35.88
CA THR A 29 -36.21 -71.99 35.91
C THR A 29 -35.60 -70.69 36.43
N LEU A 30 -34.71 -70.77 37.43
CA LEU A 30 -33.95 -69.61 37.91
C LEU A 30 -32.95 -69.11 36.86
N GLY A 31 -32.30 -70.02 36.14
CA GLY A 31 -31.39 -69.69 35.03
C GLY A 31 -32.09 -69.01 33.86
N THR A 32 -33.27 -69.50 33.45
CA THR A 32 -34.05 -68.88 32.37
C THR A 32 -34.66 -67.54 32.78
N ALA A 33 -35.18 -67.41 34.01
CA ALA A 33 -35.67 -66.13 34.53
C ALA A 33 -34.54 -65.09 34.67
N GLY A 34 -33.36 -65.53 35.15
CA GLY A 34 -32.16 -64.70 35.22
C GLY A 34 -31.73 -64.20 33.85
N LEU A 35 -31.68 -65.09 32.86
CA LEU A 35 -31.33 -64.74 31.48
C LEU A 35 -32.31 -63.72 30.88
N VAL A 36 -33.62 -63.90 31.05
CA VAL A 36 -34.62 -62.98 30.49
C VAL A 36 -34.51 -61.57 31.10
N ILE A 37 -34.38 -61.48 32.43
CA ILE A 37 -34.27 -60.19 33.12
C ILE A 37 -32.97 -59.48 32.75
N GLU A 38 -31.86 -60.20 32.77
CA GLU A 38 -30.54 -59.61 32.52
C GLU A 38 -30.28 -59.32 31.03
N HIS A 39 -30.83 -60.14 30.13
CA HIS A 39 -30.84 -59.84 28.71
C HIS A 39 -31.71 -58.60 28.42
N GLY A 40 -32.88 -58.50 29.06
CA GLY A 40 -33.73 -57.31 28.99
C GLY A 40 -32.99 -56.05 29.44
N ARG A 41 -32.28 -56.11 30.58
CA ARG A 41 -31.43 -55.01 31.07
C ARG A 41 -30.29 -54.69 30.11
N GLY A 42 -29.65 -55.70 29.52
CA GLY A 42 -28.60 -55.52 28.52
C GLY A 42 -29.11 -54.85 27.24
N LEU A 43 -30.34 -55.13 26.81
CA LEU A 43 -30.95 -54.47 25.65
C LEU A 43 -31.29 -53.01 25.94
N VAL A 44 -31.81 -52.69 27.13
CA VAL A 44 -32.06 -51.31 27.55
C VAL A 44 -30.75 -50.52 27.58
N GLU A 45 -29.71 -51.09 28.20
CA GLU A 45 -28.37 -50.49 28.23
C GLU A 45 -27.80 -50.27 26.82
N LYS A 46 -28.03 -51.21 25.90
CA LYS A 46 -27.58 -51.09 24.51
C LYS A 46 -28.23 -49.91 23.80
N VAL A 47 -29.53 -49.68 24.01
CA VAL A 47 -30.25 -48.53 23.42
C VAL A 47 -29.72 -47.20 23.98
N GLU A 48 -29.44 -47.16 25.29
CA GLU A 48 -28.85 -45.98 25.93
C GLU A 48 -27.43 -45.70 25.42
N ASN A 49 -26.58 -46.73 25.37
CA ASN A 49 -25.23 -46.63 24.81
C ASN A 49 -25.25 -46.21 23.34
N GLN A 50 -26.21 -46.67 22.54
CA GLN A 50 -26.32 -46.26 21.13
C GLN A 50 -26.64 -44.77 21.01
N ARG A 51 -27.58 -44.25 21.80
CA ARG A 51 -27.90 -42.81 21.82
C ARG A 51 -26.66 -41.98 22.20
N ILE A 52 -25.90 -42.43 23.20
CA ILE A 52 -24.69 -41.73 23.65
C ILE A 52 -23.57 -41.81 22.60
N ALA A 53 -23.41 -42.97 21.95
CA ALA A 53 -22.45 -43.17 20.87
C ALA A 53 -22.75 -42.25 19.67
N ASP A 54 -24.03 -42.14 19.26
CA ASP A 54 -24.46 -41.25 18.17
C ASP A 54 -24.15 -39.77 18.48
N LEU A 55 -24.50 -39.31 19.69
CA LEU A 55 -24.21 -37.95 20.14
C LEU A 55 -22.71 -37.67 20.19
N SER A 56 -21.93 -38.63 20.69
CA SER A 56 -20.48 -38.50 20.84
C SER A 56 -19.77 -38.51 19.49
N ALA A 57 -20.20 -39.37 18.55
CA ALA A 57 -19.68 -39.42 17.19
C ALA A 57 -19.95 -38.12 16.45
N TYR A 58 -21.17 -37.58 16.54
CA TYR A 58 -21.52 -36.30 15.93
C TYR A 58 -20.69 -35.15 16.49
N ALA A 59 -20.56 -35.05 17.81
CA ALA A 59 -19.77 -33.99 18.46
C ALA A 59 -18.28 -34.08 18.10
N GLY A 60 -17.71 -35.29 18.09
CA GLY A 60 -16.34 -35.52 17.66
C GLY A 60 -16.13 -35.11 16.20
N ALA A 61 -17.04 -35.50 15.31
CA ALA A 61 -17.00 -35.10 13.90
C ALA A 61 -17.09 -33.58 13.73
N VAL A 62 -18.00 -32.90 14.44
CA VAL A 62 -18.10 -31.42 14.37
C VAL A 62 -16.80 -30.75 14.84
N ALA A 63 -16.18 -31.23 15.92
CA ALA A 63 -14.91 -30.69 16.41
C ALA A 63 -13.74 -30.97 15.45
N TYR A 64 -13.67 -32.17 14.86
CA TYR A 64 -12.68 -32.49 13.84
C TYR A 64 -12.87 -31.62 12.59
N ASN A 65 -14.12 -31.41 12.21
CA ASN A 65 -14.49 -30.67 11.01
C ASN A 65 -14.10 -29.19 11.05
N THR A 66 -14.01 -28.60 12.24
CA THR A 66 -13.61 -27.20 12.43
C THR A 66 -12.12 -27.03 12.71
N THR A 67 -11.46 -28.02 13.32
CA THR A 67 -10.08 -27.89 13.82
C THR A 67 -9.06 -28.74 13.07
N VAL A 68 -9.50 -29.74 12.30
CA VAL A 68 -8.67 -30.77 11.65
C VAL A 68 -7.76 -31.52 12.65
N SER A 69 -8.08 -31.45 13.95
CA SER A 69 -7.27 -32.01 15.03
C SER A 69 -7.92 -33.26 15.61
N GLN A 70 -7.23 -34.40 15.53
CA GLN A 70 -7.69 -35.64 16.16
C GLN A 70 -7.76 -35.53 17.70
N ASN A 71 -6.94 -34.69 18.31
CA ASN A 71 -7.01 -34.44 19.75
C ASN A 71 -8.29 -33.68 20.13
N ALA A 72 -8.64 -32.64 19.37
CA ALA A 72 -9.87 -31.88 19.60
C ALA A 72 -11.12 -32.75 19.36
N MET A 73 -11.10 -33.58 18.31
CA MET A 73 -12.12 -34.59 18.02
C MET A 73 -12.35 -35.54 19.20
N THR A 74 -11.27 -36.18 19.68
CA THR A 74 -11.34 -37.15 20.78
C THR A 74 -11.80 -36.50 22.08
N ASN A 75 -11.34 -35.29 22.38
CA ASN A 75 -11.75 -34.57 23.57
C ASN A 75 -13.24 -34.19 23.53
N ALA A 76 -13.75 -33.71 22.40
CA ALA A 76 -15.15 -33.35 22.24
C ALA A 76 -16.09 -34.57 22.37
N ALA A 77 -15.75 -35.68 21.70
CA ALA A 77 -16.53 -36.92 21.79
C ALA A 77 -16.55 -37.48 23.22
N LYS A 78 -15.40 -37.50 23.91
CA LYS A 78 -15.32 -37.97 25.31
C LYS A 78 -16.03 -37.04 26.29
N ALA A 79 -16.02 -35.73 26.04
CA ALA A 79 -16.76 -34.76 26.87
C ALA A 79 -18.28 -34.98 26.79
N VAL A 80 -18.82 -35.25 25.59
CA VAL A 80 -20.25 -35.55 25.43
C VAL A 80 -20.63 -36.87 26.10
N ALA A 81 -19.79 -37.90 25.99
CA ALA A 81 -20.02 -39.15 26.70
C ALA A 81 -20.00 -38.96 28.23
N ALA A 82 -19.05 -38.17 28.76
CA ALA A 82 -18.97 -37.85 30.19
C ALA A 82 -20.20 -37.08 30.69
N LEU A 83 -20.74 -36.15 29.89
CA LEU A 83 -21.98 -35.44 30.20
C LEU A 83 -23.20 -36.37 30.28
N ASN A 84 -23.16 -37.53 29.60
CA ASN A 84 -24.19 -38.55 29.67
C ASN A 84 -23.84 -39.69 30.64
N GLY A 85 -22.91 -39.46 31.57
CA GLY A 85 -22.60 -40.40 32.65
C GLY A 85 -21.62 -41.53 32.29
N ILE A 86 -20.99 -41.48 31.10
CA ILE A 86 -20.02 -42.50 30.67
C ILE A 86 -18.59 -42.01 30.91
N PRO A 87 -17.75 -42.75 31.67
CA PRO A 87 -16.35 -42.40 31.86
C PRO A 87 -15.57 -42.37 30.54
N ALA A 88 -14.64 -41.43 30.41
CA ALA A 88 -13.81 -41.28 29.21
C ALA A 88 -12.98 -42.52 28.83
N ALA A 89 -12.71 -43.42 29.78
CA ALA A 89 -12.02 -44.70 29.56
C ALA A 89 -12.90 -45.74 28.85
N SER A 90 -14.22 -45.62 28.94
CA SER A 90 -15.21 -46.50 28.30
C SER A 90 -15.56 -46.08 26.86
N VAL A 91 -14.87 -45.06 26.34
CA VAL A 91 -15.16 -44.44 25.04
C VAL A 91 -13.92 -44.50 24.16
N ASN A 92 -14.01 -45.21 23.05
CA ASN A 92 -12.98 -45.23 22.02
C ASN A 92 -13.41 -44.36 20.84
N VAL A 93 -12.51 -43.50 20.35
CA VAL A 93 -12.78 -42.54 19.27
C VAL A 93 -11.68 -42.68 18.23
N ALA A 94 -12.06 -42.84 16.96
CA ALA A 94 -11.10 -42.95 15.86
C ALA A 94 -11.62 -42.24 14.61
N LEU A 95 -10.71 -41.64 13.85
CA LEU A 95 -10.99 -41.21 12.48
C LEU A 95 -10.77 -42.40 11.54
N VAL A 96 -11.78 -42.73 10.75
CA VAL A 96 -11.78 -43.89 9.84
C VAL A 96 -12.32 -43.48 8.47
N THR A 97 -12.18 -44.36 7.48
CA THR A 97 -12.89 -44.21 6.21
C THR A 97 -14.39 -44.41 6.43
N SER A 98 -15.22 -43.56 5.81
CA SER A 98 -16.68 -43.63 5.92
C SER A 98 -17.21 -44.97 5.37
N PRO A 99 -17.98 -45.75 6.16
CA PRO A 99 -18.62 -46.98 5.68
C PRO A 99 -19.64 -46.75 4.56
N ALA A 100 -20.22 -45.54 4.51
CA ALA A 100 -21.23 -45.18 3.50
C ALA A 100 -20.60 -44.71 2.18
N ALA A 101 -19.40 -44.12 2.22
CA ALA A 101 -18.71 -43.60 1.04
C ALA A 101 -17.19 -43.68 1.24
N PRO A 102 -16.47 -44.56 0.51
CA PRO A 102 -15.03 -44.76 0.68
C PRO A 102 -14.15 -43.52 0.45
N ALA A 103 -14.69 -42.50 -0.24
CA ALA A 103 -14.01 -41.24 -0.50
C ALA A 103 -14.05 -40.24 0.68
N ASN A 104 -14.91 -40.48 1.68
CA ASN A 104 -15.11 -39.59 2.82
C ASN A 104 -14.46 -40.15 4.09
N SER A 105 -14.10 -39.27 5.02
CA SER A 105 -13.70 -39.66 6.38
C SER A 105 -14.92 -39.70 7.30
N ALA A 106 -14.88 -40.50 8.35
CA ALA A 106 -15.89 -40.54 9.40
C ALA A 106 -15.25 -40.66 10.78
N VAL A 107 -15.89 -40.09 11.78
CA VAL A 107 -15.54 -40.31 13.19
C VAL A 107 -16.34 -41.50 13.69
N ARG A 108 -15.63 -42.55 14.09
CA ARG A 108 -16.19 -43.71 14.76
C ARG A 108 -16.07 -43.54 16.26
N VAL A 109 -17.18 -43.73 16.99
CA VAL A 109 -17.19 -43.80 18.45
C VAL A 109 -17.76 -45.13 18.90
N THR A 110 -17.07 -45.79 19.83
CA THR A 110 -17.53 -47.00 20.50
C THR A 110 -17.67 -46.73 21.98
N VAL A 111 -18.87 -46.92 22.53
CA VAL A 111 -19.20 -46.80 23.95
C VAL A 111 -19.38 -48.20 24.52
N THR A 112 -18.73 -48.52 25.64
CA THR A 112 -18.88 -49.83 26.31
C THR A 112 -19.16 -49.65 27.79
N THR A 113 -20.34 -50.08 28.25
CA THR A 113 -20.68 -50.16 29.68
C THR A 113 -20.74 -51.61 30.15
N ASN A 114 -20.44 -51.83 31.43
CA ASN A 114 -20.49 -53.15 32.06
C ASN A 114 -21.74 -53.26 32.93
N VAL A 115 -22.68 -54.12 32.53
CA VAL A 115 -23.88 -54.42 33.31
C VAL A 115 -23.56 -55.55 34.29
N THR A 116 -23.83 -55.35 35.58
CA THR A 116 -23.66 -56.39 36.60
C THR A 116 -24.75 -57.46 36.48
N MET A 117 -24.34 -58.73 36.36
CA MET A 117 -25.24 -59.89 36.40
C MET A 117 -25.41 -60.33 37.87
N MET A 118 -26.64 -60.60 38.31
CA MET A 118 -27.01 -61.00 39.67
C MET A 118 -27.56 -62.44 39.71
N LEU A 119 -28.55 -62.77 38.86
CA LEU A 119 -29.19 -64.09 38.82
C LEU A 119 -28.38 -65.09 37.99
N SER A 120 -27.78 -64.67 36.87
CA SER A 120 -27.03 -65.60 36.01
C SER A 120 -25.76 -66.16 36.67
N ARG A 121 -25.30 -65.54 37.77
CA ARG A 121 -24.19 -66.09 38.58
C ARG A 121 -24.55 -67.41 39.25
N VAL A 122 -25.84 -67.64 39.55
CA VAL A 122 -26.31 -68.88 40.20
C VAL A 122 -26.07 -70.10 39.31
N VAL A 123 -25.97 -69.90 37.99
CA VAL A 123 -25.70 -70.93 36.99
C VAL A 123 -24.28 -70.83 36.38
N GLY A 124 -23.37 -70.08 37.00
CA GLY A 124 -21.96 -70.01 36.61
C GLY A 124 -21.59 -68.96 35.54
N ALA A 125 -22.49 -68.02 35.20
CA ALA A 125 -22.18 -66.93 34.29
C ALA A 125 -21.22 -65.89 34.93
N PRO A 126 -20.43 -65.16 34.12
CA PRO A 126 -19.56 -64.09 34.62
C PRO A 126 -20.34 -62.97 35.33
N ALA A 127 -19.67 -62.28 36.26
CA ALA A 127 -20.29 -61.28 37.13
C ALA A 127 -20.75 -60.00 36.40
N THR A 128 -20.25 -59.75 35.19
CA THR A 128 -20.56 -58.57 34.38
C THR A 128 -20.64 -58.93 32.89
N LEU A 129 -21.49 -58.20 32.16
CA LEU A 129 -21.61 -58.26 30.71
C LEU A 129 -21.22 -56.89 30.12
N ALA A 130 -20.22 -56.87 29.23
CA ALA A 130 -19.87 -55.68 28.47
C ALA A 130 -20.87 -55.48 27.32
N VAL A 131 -21.50 -54.32 27.25
CA VAL A 131 -22.50 -53.96 26.23
C VAL A 131 -21.92 -52.85 25.34
N PRO A 132 -21.31 -53.19 24.19
CA PRO A 132 -20.79 -52.20 23.26
C PRO A 132 -21.91 -51.61 22.37
N ALA A 133 -21.77 -50.32 22.06
CA ALA A 133 -22.52 -49.63 21.00
C ALA A 133 -21.55 -48.83 20.13
N GLU A 134 -21.79 -48.80 18.83
CA GLU A 134 -20.90 -48.18 17.84
C GLU A 134 -21.68 -47.22 16.95
N ALA A 135 -21.10 -46.06 16.68
CA ALA A 135 -21.70 -45.03 15.85
C ALA A 135 -20.66 -44.38 14.92
N PHE A 136 -21.12 -43.95 13.74
CA PHE A 136 -20.29 -43.29 12.73
C PHE A 136 -20.89 -41.94 12.34
N ALA A 137 -20.07 -40.89 12.37
CA ALA A 137 -20.41 -39.58 11.86
C ALA A 137 -19.50 -39.22 10.67
N GLU A 138 -20.07 -39.23 9.47
CA GLU A 138 -19.41 -38.93 8.20
C GLU A 138 -19.11 -37.44 8.05
N LEU A 139 -17.92 -37.13 7.57
CA LEU A 139 -17.47 -35.81 7.14
C LEU A 139 -17.56 -35.74 5.62
N ARG A 140 -18.58 -35.06 5.09
CA ARG A 140 -18.71 -34.81 3.65
C ARG A 140 -18.06 -33.49 3.31
N PRO A 141 -17.23 -33.37 2.25
CA PRO A 141 -16.74 -32.07 1.80
C PRO A 141 -17.92 -31.09 1.61
N SER A 142 -17.91 -29.96 2.34
CA SER A 142 -18.78 -28.83 2.02
C SER A 142 -18.05 -28.08 0.94
N VAL A 143 -18.63 -28.04 -0.26
CA VAL A 143 -18.09 -27.20 -1.32
C VAL A 143 -18.56 -25.78 -1.00
N ASP A 144 -17.68 -24.97 -0.40
CA ASP A 144 -18.04 -23.61 -0.02
C ASP A 144 -18.32 -22.74 -1.25
N SER A 145 -19.06 -21.65 -1.03
CA SER A 145 -19.44 -20.75 -2.11
C SER A 145 -18.28 -19.85 -2.50
N CYS A 146 -17.77 -20.02 -3.71
CA CYS A 146 -16.80 -19.10 -4.29
C CYS A 146 -17.47 -17.84 -4.86
N ILE A 147 -18.75 -17.93 -5.21
CA ILE A 147 -19.60 -16.81 -5.58
C ILE A 147 -20.77 -16.76 -4.60
N LEU A 148 -20.95 -15.64 -3.89
CA LEU A 148 -22.02 -15.47 -2.90
C LEU A 148 -22.71 -14.11 -3.03
N ALA A 149 -24.02 -14.13 -3.30
CA ALA A 149 -24.89 -12.96 -3.17
C ALA A 149 -25.65 -13.01 -1.84
N LEU A 150 -25.40 -12.02 -0.98
CA LEU A 150 -25.86 -12.01 0.42
C LEU A 150 -27.30 -11.53 0.61
N ALA A 151 -27.84 -10.72 -0.30
CA ALA A 151 -29.17 -10.13 -0.14
C ALA A 151 -30.26 -11.21 0.02
N ALA A 152 -31.15 -11.03 0.99
CA ALA A 152 -32.26 -11.94 1.25
C ALA A 152 -33.44 -11.80 0.26
N SER A 153 -33.47 -10.71 -0.51
CA SER A 153 -34.46 -10.40 -1.53
C SER A 153 -33.82 -9.59 -2.65
N GLY A 154 -34.53 -9.42 -3.77
CA GLY A 154 -34.01 -8.71 -4.93
C GLY A 154 -33.35 -9.65 -5.95
N GLY A 155 -32.32 -9.14 -6.62
CA GLY A 155 -31.77 -9.78 -7.81
C GLY A 155 -30.86 -10.97 -7.53
N GLY A 156 -30.18 -11.00 -6.39
CA GLY A 156 -29.29 -12.08 -6.00
C GLY A 156 -28.16 -12.27 -7.02
N VAL A 157 -28.20 -13.36 -7.79
CA VAL A 157 -27.29 -13.61 -8.93
C VAL A 157 -28.07 -13.53 -10.23
N GLN A 158 -27.82 -12.50 -11.04
CA GLN A 158 -28.53 -12.26 -12.30
C GLN A 158 -27.59 -12.29 -13.50
N MET A 159 -28.04 -12.94 -14.58
CA MET A 159 -27.36 -12.90 -15.87
C MET A 159 -28.30 -12.35 -16.95
N ILE A 160 -27.75 -11.52 -17.83
CA ILE A 160 -28.48 -10.83 -18.90
C ILE A 160 -27.62 -10.85 -20.17
N GLY A 161 -28.25 -11.06 -21.32
CA GLY A 161 -27.66 -10.80 -22.64
C GLY A 161 -26.33 -11.51 -22.91
N GLY A 162 -26.28 -12.84 -22.92
CA GLY A 162 -25.07 -13.61 -23.30
C GLY A 162 -24.07 -13.89 -22.17
N ALA A 163 -24.27 -13.32 -20.98
CA ALA A 163 -23.34 -13.44 -19.86
C ALA A 163 -23.06 -14.89 -19.44
N GLN A 164 -21.82 -15.17 -19.04
CA GLN A 164 -21.38 -16.48 -18.54
C GLN A 164 -20.67 -16.38 -17.19
N LEU A 165 -21.03 -17.28 -16.28
CA LEU A 165 -20.37 -17.48 -14.99
C LEU A 165 -19.80 -18.90 -14.95
N ASN A 166 -18.49 -19.02 -14.75
CA ASN A 166 -17.77 -20.28 -14.68
C ASN A 166 -17.08 -20.46 -13.32
N ALA A 167 -17.64 -21.35 -12.50
CA ALA A 167 -17.24 -21.70 -11.14
C ALA A 167 -17.06 -23.22 -10.95
N PRO A 168 -16.25 -23.91 -11.79
CA PRO A 168 -16.30 -25.37 -11.93
C PRO A 168 -15.81 -26.16 -10.70
N ALA A 169 -15.19 -25.50 -9.73
CA ALA A 169 -14.64 -26.14 -8.54
C ALA A 169 -15.41 -25.82 -7.24
N CYS A 170 -16.49 -25.03 -7.33
CA CYS A 170 -17.15 -24.47 -6.15
C CYS A 170 -18.66 -24.29 -6.34
N VAL A 171 -19.35 -23.88 -5.27
CA VAL A 171 -20.79 -23.57 -5.30
C VAL A 171 -21.00 -22.09 -5.62
N THR A 172 -22.07 -21.81 -6.38
CA THR A 172 -22.62 -20.45 -6.50
C THR A 172 -23.82 -20.34 -5.58
N ALA A 173 -23.80 -19.39 -4.65
CA ALA A 173 -24.84 -19.21 -3.64
C ALA A 173 -25.53 -17.84 -3.75
N SER A 174 -26.84 -17.82 -3.53
CA SER A 174 -27.63 -16.59 -3.45
C SER A 174 -28.72 -16.73 -2.40
N ASN A 175 -28.82 -15.76 -1.49
CA ASN A 175 -29.96 -15.70 -0.57
C ASN A 175 -31.23 -15.13 -1.22
N ALA A 176 -31.12 -14.59 -2.44
CA ALA A 176 -32.22 -14.07 -3.26
C ALA A 176 -32.36 -14.89 -4.55
N ALA A 177 -32.96 -14.30 -5.59
CA ALA A 177 -33.18 -14.98 -6.86
C ALA A 177 -31.86 -15.38 -7.54
N ILE A 178 -31.94 -16.42 -8.38
CA ILE A 178 -30.90 -16.78 -9.34
C ILE A 178 -31.57 -16.84 -10.71
N SER A 179 -31.10 -16.03 -11.65
CA SER A 179 -31.69 -15.90 -13.00
C SER A 179 -30.67 -16.24 -14.08
N VAL A 180 -30.96 -17.28 -14.85
CA VAL A 180 -30.18 -17.78 -15.98
C VAL A 180 -31.07 -17.89 -17.23
N PRO A 181 -31.43 -16.75 -17.87
CA PRO A 181 -32.24 -16.75 -19.09
C PRO A 181 -31.55 -17.50 -20.26
N CYS A 182 -32.33 -17.83 -21.29
CA CYS A 182 -31.79 -18.41 -22.51
C CYS A 182 -30.68 -17.53 -23.12
N GLY A 183 -29.59 -18.15 -23.55
CA GLY A 183 -28.38 -17.47 -24.03
C GLY A 183 -27.37 -17.09 -22.95
N THR A 184 -27.68 -17.28 -21.66
CA THR A 184 -26.72 -17.12 -20.54
C THR A 184 -26.35 -18.49 -19.95
N GLY A 185 -25.25 -18.56 -19.18
CA GLY A 185 -24.78 -19.83 -18.61
C GLY A 185 -24.13 -19.69 -17.24
N LEU A 186 -24.45 -20.63 -16.33
CA LEU A 186 -23.85 -20.79 -15.01
C LEU A 186 -23.29 -22.20 -14.90
N ARG A 187 -21.98 -22.31 -14.77
CA ARG A 187 -21.27 -23.58 -14.60
C ARG A 187 -20.71 -23.67 -13.19
N ALA A 188 -21.22 -24.56 -12.34
CA ALA A 188 -20.77 -24.71 -10.95
C ALA A 188 -20.97 -26.14 -10.42
N VAL A 189 -20.21 -26.55 -9.40
CA VAL A 189 -20.40 -27.86 -8.74
C VAL A 189 -21.82 -27.99 -8.18
N GLY A 190 -22.34 -26.88 -7.66
CA GLY A 190 -23.72 -26.77 -7.22
C GLY A 190 -24.19 -25.32 -7.13
N VAL A 191 -25.49 -25.18 -6.96
CA VAL A 191 -26.16 -23.90 -6.75
C VAL A 191 -26.95 -23.96 -5.45
N ALA A 192 -26.69 -23.03 -4.54
CA ALA A 192 -27.46 -22.84 -3.32
C ALA A 192 -28.35 -21.59 -3.46
N TYR A 193 -29.65 -21.74 -3.23
CA TYR A 193 -30.60 -20.63 -3.32
C TYR A 193 -31.47 -20.51 -2.07
N ASN A 194 -31.97 -19.31 -1.76
CA ASN A 194 -32.95 -19.11 -0.70
C ASN A 194 -34.15 -18.22 -1.09
N SER A 195 -34.38 -18.02 -2.39
CA SER A 195 -35.61 -17.37 -2.87
C SER A 195 -36.87 -18.24 -2.70
N ALA A 196 -38.03 -17.60 -2.78
CA ALA A 196 -39.32 -18.29 -2.84
C ALA A 196 -39.43 -19.17 -4.09
N ALA A 197 -39.07 -18.63 -5.26
CA ALA A 197 -39.02 -19.34 -6.52
C ALA A 197 -37.72 -20.15 -6.67
N LEU A 198 -37.79 -21.24 -7.44
CA LEU A 198 -36.63 -21.99 -7.92
C LEU A 198 -35.74 -21.11 -8.83
N PRO A 199 -34.42 -21.39 -8.93
CA PRO A 199 -33.56 -20.75 -9.92
C PRO A 199 -34.16 -20.82 -11.33
N SER A 200 -34.27 -19.67 -12.01
CA SER A 200 -34.83 -19.58 -13.36
C SER A 200 -33.79 -20.03 -14.38
N GLN A 201 -34.11 -21.07 -15.15
CA GLN A 201 -33.24 -21.61 -16.20
C GLN A 201 -34.03 -22.25 -17.35
N PRO A 202 -34.85 -21.47 -18.09
CA PRO A 202 -35.76 -22.00 -19.12
C PRO A 202 -35.08 -22.82 -20.24
N CYS A 203 -33.78 -22.60 -20.46
CA CYS A 203 -32.97 -23.31 -21.45
C CYS A 203 -31.89 -24.24 -20.83
N GLY A 204 -32.00 -24.60 -19.54
CA GLY A 204 -31.03 -25.48 -18.89
C GLY A 204 -29.62 -24.89 -18.75
N GLY A 205 -29.53 -23.57 -18.56
CA GLY A 205 -28.25 -22.85 -18.49
C GLY A 205 -27.45 -23.09 -17.20
N ILE A 206 -28.01 -23.79 -16.20
CA ILE A 206 -27.29 -24.17 -14.98
C ILE A 206 -26.70 -25.58 -15.17
N GLN A 207 -25.37 -25.66 -15.20
CA GLN A 207 -24.64 -26.89 -15.49
C GLN A 207 -23.56 -27.17 -14.44
N GLY A 208 -23.34 -28.45 -14.18
CA GLY A 208 -22.22 -28.99 -13.43
C GLY A 208 -20.91 -28.92 -14.23
N PRO A 209 -19.76 -29.23 -13.60
CA PRO A 209 -18.47 -29.34 -14.28
C PRO A 209 -18.54 -30.31 -15.46
N ASN A 210 -17.80 -30.05 -16.53
CA ASN A 210 -17.82 -30.79 -17.81
C ASN A 210 -19.19 -31.04 -18.47
N GLY A 211 -20.26 -30.35 -18.05
CA GLY A 211 -21.60 -30.45 -18.64
C GLY A 211 -22.52 -31.40 -17.90
N SER A 212 -22.10 -31.92 -16.75
CA SER A 212 -22.93 -32.71 -15.84
C SER A 212 -24.10 -31.90 -15.27
N ALA A 213 -25.04 -32.54 -14.57
CA ALA A 213 -26.08 -31.82 -13.85
C ALA A 213 -25.49 -31.11 -12.61
N ALA A 214 -25.82 -29.83 -12.40
CA ALA A 214 -25.46 -29.12 -11.17
C ALA A 214 -26.36 -29.56 -10.01
N THR A 215 -25.81 -29.66 -8.81
CA THR A 215 -26.61 -29.93 -7.61
C THR A 215 -27.31 -28.65 -7.15
N ILE A 216 -28.64 -28.57 -7.24
CA ILE A 216 -29.43 -27.41 -6.82
C ILE A 216 -30.05 -27.68 -5.45
N VAL A 217 -29.73 -26.84 -4.46
CA VAL A 217 -30.20 -27.01 -3.07
C VAL A 217 -30.77 -25.70 -2.54
N LYS A 218 -31.93 -25.78 -1.88
CA LYS A 218 -32.48 -24.65 -1.12
C LYS A 218 -31.80 -24.55 0.24
N LYS A 219 -31.03 -23.49 0.49
CA LYS A 219 -30.28 -23.29 1.74
C LYS A 219 -29.95 -21.81 1.94
N VAL A 220 -30.16 -21.30 3.15
CA VAL A 220 -29.63 -20.00 3.58
C VAL A 220 -28.10 -20.08 3.67
N THR A 221 -27.42 -19.15 3.00
CA THR A 221 -25.95 -19.04 3.04
C THR A 221 -25.56 -17.77 3.77
N ASN A 222 -25.07 -17.91 5.01
CA ASN A 222 -24.59 -16.78 5.79
C ASN A 222 -23.29 -16.22 5.20
N ASP A 223 -23.00 -14.95 5.48
CA ASP A 223 -21.70 -14.36 5.16
C ASP A 223 -20.60 -15.05 5.99
N PRO A 224 -19.67 -15.80 5.37
CA PRO A 224 -18.60 -16.51 6.09
C PRO A 224 -17.59 -15.54 6.73
N LEU A 225 -17.65 -14.26 6.39
CA LEU A 225 -16.72 -13.22 6.85
C LEU A 225 -17.38 -12.19 7.76
N ALA A 226 -18.66 -12.37 8.09
CA ALA A 226 -19.33 -11.54 9.08
C ALA A 226 -18.56 -11.61 10.41
N GLY A 227 -18.12 -10.46 10.91
CA GLY A 227 -17.36 -10.37 12.16
C GLY A 227 -15.89 -10.81 12.06
N ASN A 228 -15.34 -11.01 10.86
CA ASN A 228 -13.91 -11.32 10.70
C ASN A 228 -13.02 -10.18 11.23
N ALA A 229 -12.12 -10.51 12.16
CA ALA A 229 -11.29 -9.54 12.87
C ALA A 229 -10.27 -8.83 11.97
N ASP A 230 -9.75 -9.51 10.94
CA ASP A 230 -8.77 -8.94 10.01
C ASP A 230 -9.44 -7.89 9.11
N ILE A 231 -10.64 -8.16 8.61
CA ILE A 231 -11.45 -7.20 7.85
C ILE A 231 -11.87 -6.01 8.72
N ALA A 232 -12.26 -6.27 9.97
CA ALA A 232 -12.59 -5.21 10.93
C ALA A 232 -11.39 -4.29 11.19
N THR A 233 -10.20 -4.87 11.41
CA THR A 233 -8.94 -4.14 11.60
C THR A 233 -8.57 -3.32 10.37
N ALA A 234 -8.67 -3.93 9.18
CA ALA A 234 -8.41 -3.25 7.92
C ALA A 234 -9.32 -2.02 7.74
N ARG A 235 -10.62 -2.17 8.01
CA ARG A 235 -11.59 -1.06 7.92
C ARG A 235 -11.39 -0.01 9.00
N ALA A 236 -11.00 -0.39 10.21
CA ALA A 236 -10.72 0.56 11.29
C ALA A 236 -9.59 1.54 10.93
N ARG A 237 -8.64 1.12 10.09
CA ARG A 237 -7.56 1.98 9.58
C ARG A 237 -8.06 3.14 8.70
N LEU A 238 -9.26 3.05 8.10
CA LEU A 238 -9.83 4.14 7.30
C LEU A 238 -10.01 5.43 8.11
N VAL A 239 -10.24 5.34 9.43
CA VAL A 239 -10.47 6.49 10.32
C VAL A 239 -9.20 7.35 10.48
N PRO A 240 -8.05 6.82 10.94
CA PRO A 240 -6.83 7.61 11.03
C PRO A 240 -6.33 8.08 9.65
N VAL A 241 -6.55 7.30 8.58
CA VAL A 241 -6.19 7.73 7.22
C VAL A 241 -7.04 8.91 6.77
N ALA A 242 -8.34 8.93 7.07
CA ALA A 242 -9.21 10.07 6.77
C ALA A 242 -8.84 11.34 7.57
N ALA A 243 -8.11 11.18 8.68
CA ALA A 243 -7.63 12.28 9.52
C ALA A 243 -6.23 12.77 9.14
N LEU A 244 -5.60 12.25 8.07
CA LEU A 244 -4.31 12.75 7.60
C LEU A 244 -4.42 14.24 7.23
N THR A 245 -3.59 15.06 7.87
CA THR A 245 -3.49 16.49 7.58
C THR A 245 -2.28 16.78 6.70
N ALA A 246 -2.38 17.80 5.85
CA ALA A 246 -1.23 18.31 5.11
C ALA A 246 -0.07 18.65 6.07
N PRO A 247 1.18 18.34 5.71
CA PRO A 247 2.35 18.80 6.46
C PRO A 247 2.34 20.31 6.66
N GLY A 248 2.92 20.76 7.77
CA GLY A 248 3.13 22.20 8.01
C GLY A 248 3.99 22.84 6.93
N ALA A 249 3.77 24.13 6.68
CA ALA A 249 4.64 24.88 5.78
C ALA A 249 6.09 24.89 6.32
N PRO A 250 7.10 24.68 5.46
CA PRO A 250 8.47 24.83 5.87
C PRO A 250 8.77 26.28 6.27
N VAL A 251 9.70 26.47 7.20
CA VAL A 251 10.13 27.80 7.64
C VAL A 251 11.26 28.28 6.72
N GLY A 252 11.20 29.52 6.27
CA GLY A 252 12.23 30.11 5.42
C GLY A 252 13.59 30.21 6.13
N PRO A 253 14.70 30.29 5.38
CA PRO A 253 16.01 30.46 5.99
C PRO A 253 16.11 31.84 6.64
N GLY A 254 16.62 31.88 7.87
CA GLY A 254 17.22 33.10 8.40
C GLY A 254 18.53 33.37 7.65
N VAL A 255 18.59 34.49 6.94
CA VAL A 255 19.83 35.02 6.35
C VAL A 255 20.33 36.15 7.26
N PRO A 256 21.48 36.00 7.93
CA PRO A 256 22.02 37.02 8.81
C PRO A 256 22.26 38.35 8.11
N ALA A 257 21.88 39.44 8.77
CA ALA A 257 22.17 40.79 8.30
C ALA A 257 23.68 41.07 8.35
N ILE A 258 24.18 41.76 7.34
CA ILE A 258 25.58 42.20 7.26
C ILE A 258 25.65 43.61 7.84
N ALA A 259 26.51 43.85 8.82
CA ALA A 259 26.68 45.16 9.43
C ALA A 259 27.44 46.13 8.50
N ALA A 260 26.90 47.34 8.32
CA ALA A 260 27.57 48.41 7.61
C ALA A 260 28.60 49.11 8.53
N PRO A 261 29.89 49.16 8.17
CA PRO A 261 30.88 49.91 8.93
C PRO A 261 30.62 51.42 8.85
N THR A 262 30.91 52.13 9.93
CA THR A 262 30.73 53.58 10.05
C THR A 262 32.07 54.31 9.94
N GLY A 263 32.07 55.50 9.31
CA GLY A 263 33.22 56.41 9.22
C GLY A 263 33.53 56.88 7.80
N THR A 264 34.71 57.48 7.59
CA THR A 264 35.07 58.15 6.33
C THR A 264 35.52 57.15 5.25
N PHE A 265 35.06 57.35 4.02
CA PHE A 265 35.46 56.61 2.82
C PHE A 265 36.11 57.57 1.82
N LEU A 266 37.17 57.14 1.12
CA LEU A 266 37.94 57.98 0.19
C LEU A 266 37.90 57.42 -1.25
N ASP A 267 37.87 58.32 -2.24
CA ASP A 267 37.85 57.94 -3.67
C ASP A 267 39.26 57.57 -4.18
N ILE A 268 39.33 56.61 -5.09
CA ILE A 268 40.55 56.25 -5.84
C ILE A 268 40.24 56.06 -7.32
N GLU A 269 41.05 56.70 -8.16
CA GLU A 269 41.05 56.54 -9.60
C GLU A 269 42.33 55.81 -10.02
N LEU A 270 42.19 54.58 -10.50
CA LEU A 270 43.25 53.77 -11.10
C LEU A 270 43.34 54.10 -12.60
N GLY A 271 43.82 55.31 -12.88
CA GLY A 271 43.75 55.94 -14.19
C GLY A 271 45.09 56.01 -14.94
N TYR A 272 45.13 56.90 -15.93
CA TYR A 272 46.35 57.22 -16.68
C TYR A 272 47.18 58.32 -16.01
N ASP A 273 46.63 59.04 -15.02
CA ASP A 273 47.38 59.94 -14.15
C ASP A 273 47.98 59.16 -12.97
N ASP A 274 49.23 58.75 -13.15
CA ASP A 274 49.98 57.96 -12.18
C ASP A 274 50.19 58.72 -10.85
N ALA A 275 50.37 60.05 -10.88
CA ALA A 275 50.64 60.85 -9.69
C ALA A 275 49.39 60.99 -8.81
N LYS A 276 48.24 61.24 -9.44
CA LYS A 276 46.93 61.26 -8.78
C LYS A 276 46.61 59.92 -8.16
N THR A 277 46.78 58.83 -8.92
CA THR A 277 46.52 57.46 -8.46
C THR A 277 47.34 57.12 -7.20
N LYS A 278 48.65 57.40 -7.23
CA LYS A 278 49.56 57.14 -6.10
C LYS A 278 49.21 57.97 -4.86
N THR A 279 48.85 59.24 -5.04
CA THR A 279 48.45 60.13 -3.93
C THR A 279 47.17 59.63 -3.24
N GLN A 280 46.17 59.23 -4.04
CA GLN A 280 44.92 58.68 -3.52
C GLN A 280 45.14 57.34 -2.80
N ALA A 281 46.00 56.47 -3.34
CA ALA A 281 46.35 55.20 -2.69
C ALA A 281 46.99 55.42 -1.30
N ILE A 282 47.92 56.38 -1.17
CA ILE A 282 48.55 56.71 0.12
C ILE A 282 47.51 57.23 1.12
N ALA A 283 46.56 58.06 0.68
CA ALA A 283 45.48 58.57 1.53
C ALA A 283 44.56 57.44 2.06
N LEU A 284 44.44 56.34 1.31
CA LEU A 284 43.74 55.11 1.70
C LEU A 284 44.59 54.17 2.58
N GLY A 285 45.84 54.54 2.88
CA GLY A 285 46.79 53.70 3.61
C GLY A 285 47.38 52.56 2.76
N CYS A 286 47.31 52.66 1.43
CA CYS A 286 47.82 51.67 0.48
C CYS A 286 48.96 52.25 -0.39
N THR A 287 49.61 51.38 -1.16
CA THR A 287 50.62 51.75 -2.16
C THR A 287 50.19 51.27 -3.54
N ALA A 288 50.36 52.11 -4.58
CA ALA A 288 49.99 51.77 -5.96
C ALA A 288 51.21 51.81 -6.90
N THR A 289 51.43 50.75 -7.66
CA THR A 289 52.49 50.64 -8.69
C THR A 289 51.89 50.21 -10.02
N LYS A 290 52.40 50.74 -11.14
CA LYS A 290 51.92 50.42 -12.49
C LYS A 290 53.00 49.68 -13.28
N SER A 291 52.64 48.55 -13.89
CA SER A 291 53.49 47.78 -14.80
C SER A 291 52.72 47.53 -16.10
N GLY A 292 53.16 48.15 -17.19
CA GLY A 292 52.40 48.17 -18.45
C GLY A 292 50.98 48.72 -18.25
N SER A 293 49.98 47.91 -18.59
CA SER A 293 48.56 48.24 -18.41
C SER A 293 47.96 47.73 -17.10
N THR A 294 48.77 47.30 -16.13
CA THR A 294 48.28 46.74 -14.85
C THR A 294 48.68 47.61 -13.67
N TRP A 295 47.69 48.00 -12.86
CA TRP A 295 47.90 48.61 -11.55
C TRP A 295 47.94 47.54 -10.46
N THR A 296 48.98 47.53 -9.64
CA THR A 296 49.08 46.73 -8.42
C THR A 296 48.85 47.63 -7.22
N LEU A 297 47.78 47.37 -6.46
CA LEU A 297 47.44 48.09 -5.22
C LEU A 297 47.79 47.20 -4.02
N ASN A 298 48.83 47.55 -3.28
CA ASN A 298 49.26 46.84 -2.09
C ASN A 298 48.81 47.56 -0.81
N CYS A 299 47.87 46.96 -0.09
CA CYS A 299 47.34 47.48 1.18
C CYS A 299 47.85 46.62 2.35
N PRO A 300 48.54 47.20 3.36
CA PRO A 300 48.98 46.47 4.55
C PRO A 300 47.78 45.99 5.40
N PRO A 301 47.98 45.10 6.39
CA PRO A 301 46.88 44.67 7.26
C PRO A 301 46.19 45.85 7.97
N GLY A 302 44.90 46.05 7.69
CA GLY A 302 44.09 47.13 8.26
C GLY A 302 42.64 47.12 7.73
N ASP A 303 41.85 48.12 8.16
CA ASP A 303 40.53 48.43 7.61
C ASP A 303 40.66 49.54 6.57
N HIS A 304 40.53 49.20 5.29
CA HIS A 304 40.61 50.14 4.17
C HIS A 304 39.23 50.47 3.63
N ARG A 305 38.94 51.76 3.42
CA ARG A 305 37.59 52.27 3.14
C ARG A 305 37.55 53.07 1.84
N PHE A 306 37.14 52.40 0.78
CA PHE A 306 37.05 52.95 -0.57
C PHE A 306 35.64 53.50 -0.81
N LYS A 307 35.53 54.78 -1.20
CA LYS A 307 34.24 55.39 -1.53
C LYS A 307 33.81 55.02 -2.94
N THR A 308 34.56 55.50 -3.93
CA THR A 308 34.43 55.14 -5.34
C THR A 308 35.77 54.59 -5.82
N VAL A 309 35.75 53.43 -6.47
CA VAL A 309 36.90 52.87 -7.19
C VAL A 309 36.61 52.94 -8.69
N SER A 310 37.35 53.79 -9.42
CA SER A 310 37.27 53.87 -10.87
C SER A 310 38.54 53.33 -11.52
N VAL A 311 38.39 52.61 -12.63
CA VAL A 311 39.51 52.03 -13.39
C VAL A 311 39.46 52.60 -14.81
N GLY A 312 40.58 53.12 -15.29
CA GLY A 312 40.69 53.64 -16.65
C GLY A 312 40.50 52.53 -17.70
N GLY A 313 39.84 52.85 -18.82
CA GLY A 313 39.61 51.88 -19.89
C GLY A 313 40.91 51.25 -20.39
N GLY A 314 40.95 49.92 -20.51
CA GLY A 314 42.14 49.18 -20.93
C GLY A 314 43.15 48.85 -19.81
N LEU A 315 42.91 49.26 -18.56
CA LEU A 315 43.78 48.99 -17.42
C LEU A 315 43.26 47.83 -16.55
N ALA A 316 44.18 46.94 -16.13
CA ALA A 316 43.92 45.84 -15.21
C ALA A 316 44.27 46.25 -13.77
N VAL A 317 43.69 45.58 -12.78
CA VAL A 317 43.96 45.87 -11.36
C VAL A 317 44.25 44.59 -10.60
N GLU A 318 45.33 44.59 -9.85
CA GLU A 318 45.70 43.52 -8.92
C GLU A 318 45.80 44.09 -7.51
N PHE A 319 44.91 43.66 -6.63
CA PHE A 319 45.01 43.94 -5.21
C PHE A 319 45.92 42.89 -4.58
N VAL A 320 46.99 43.35 -3.94
CA VAL A 320 47.99 42.51 -3.28
C VAL A 320 47.99 42.86 -1.79
N GLY A 321 48.20 41.86 -0.93
CA GLY A 321 48.29 42.06 0.52
C GLY A 321 47.25 41.27 1.31
N ASN A 322 47.66 40.78 2.49
CA ASN A 322 46.83 40.04 3.43
C ASN A 322 46.00 41.01 4.31
N SER A 323 45.19 41.87 3.69
CA SER A 323 44.34 42.82 4.43
C SER A 323 43.29 42.06 5.24
N LEU A 324 43.03 42.49 6.49
CA LEU A 324 42.02 41.84 7.36
C LEU A 324 40.59 42.11 6.88
N THR A 325 40.28 43.33 6.39
CA THR A 325 38.97 43.70 5.81
C THR A 325 39.10 44.91 4.86
N ASN A 326 38.63 44.78 3.62
CA ASN A 326 38.48 45.90 2.68
C ASN A 326 36.99 46.25 2.51
N ASN A 327 36.65 47.50 2.80
CA ASN A 327 35.29 48.03 2.76
C ASN A 327 35.14 48.98 1.56
N PHE A 328 34.20 48.67 0.69
CA PHE A 328 33.86 49.44 -0.50
C PHE A 328 32.45 49.99 -0.34
N PHE A 329 32.33 51.31 -0.39
CA PHE A 329 31.04 51.97 -0.35
C PHE A 329 30.30 51.74 -1.68
N SER A 330 30.92 52.08 -2.81
CA SER A 330 30.44 51.74 -4.15
C SER A 330 31.59 51.35 -5.08
N MET A 331 31.33 50.35 -5.91
CA MET A 331 32.22 49.97 -6.99
C MET A 331 31.37 49.40 -8.14
N ALA A 332 31.47 50.03 -9.29
CA ALA A 332 30.87 49.55 -10.53
C ALA A 332 32.01 49.30 -11.53
N MET A 333 32.14 48.06 -11.98
CA MET A 333 33.16 47.68 -12.94
C MET A 333 32.53 47.69 -14.34
N SER A 334 32.68 48.82 -15.04
CA SER A 334 31.99 49.05 -16.33
C SER A 334 32.90 48.99 -17.56
N THR A 335 34.24 49.06 -17.41
CA THR A 335 35.19 48.97 -18.53
C THR A 335 36.56 48.45 -18.06
N GLY A 336 37.25 47.63 -18.87
CA GLY A 336 38.65 47.23 -18.64
C GLY A 336 38.96 45.73 -18.74
N PRO A 337 40.27 45.35 -18.80
CA PRO A 337 40.76 43.98 -18.60
C PRO A 337 40.58 43.49 -17.13
N ALA A 338 41.06 42.28 -16.83
CA ALA A 338 40.72 41.56 -15.59
C ALA A 338 41.11 42.27 -14.28
N ILE A 339 40.30 42.09 -13.23
CA ILE A 339 40.59 42.55 -11.87
C ILE A 339 40.77 41.35 -10.94
N ASN A 340 41.89 41.31 -10.23
CA ASN A 340 42.22 40.29 -9.25
C ASN A 340 42.25 40.91 -7.85
N PHE A 341 41.34 40.51 -6.97
CA PHE A 341 41.24 41.01 -5.61
C PHE A 341 42.24 40.37 -4.65
N GLY A 342 42.81 39.19 -4.97
CA GLY A 342 43.68 38.47 -4.05
C GLY A 342 42.93 37.87 -2.85
N ASN A 343 43.66 37.51 -1.79
CA ASN A 343 43.11 36.85 -0.59
C ASN A 343 42.79 37.88 0.52
N ALA A 344 41.52 38.18 0.75
CA ALA A 344 41.07 39.01 1.87
C ALA A 344 39.56 38.90 2.13
N ASN A 345 39.09 39.62 3.15
CA ASN A 345 37.66 39.87 3.35
C ASN A 345 37.24 41.15 2.62
N TYR A 346 36.18 41.09 1.81
CA TYR A 346 35.64 42.22 1.05
C TYR A 346 34.20 42.48 1.47
N LEU A 347 33.86 43.75 1.65
CA LEU A 347 32.50 44.22 1.89
C LEU A 347 32.10 45.29 0.87
N PHE A 348 30.99 45.09 0.17
CA PHE A 348 30.42 46.06 -0.77
C PHE A 348 29.08 46.59 -0.26
N MET A 349 29.00 47.89 0.06
CA MET A 349 27.82 48.46 0.74
C MET A 349 26.67 48.77 -0.22
N GLN A 350 26.92 49.42 -1.36
CA GLN A 350 25.90 49.76 -2.37
C GLN A 350 25.66 48.63 -3.40
N GLY A 351 26.22 47.44 -3.17
CA GLY A 351 26.19 46.33 -4.13
C GLY A 351 27.47 46.22 -4.94
N LEU A 352 27.56 45.13 -5.70
CA LEU A 352 28.68 44.80 -6.58
C LEU A 352 28.14 44.42 -7.96
N THR A 353 28.42 45.26 -8.97
CA THR A 353 28.08 44.97 -10.37
C THR A 353 29.34 44.83 -11.20
N ILE A 354 29.54 43.64 -11.74
CA ILE A 354 30.66 43.29 -12.62
C ILE A 354 30.12 43.26 -14.05
N GLY A 355 30.35 44.31 -14.84
CA GLY A 355 29.81 44.40 -16.20
C GLY A 355 30.68 43.72 -17.26
N TYR A 356 32.00 43.95 -17.20
CA TYR A 356 32.98 43.51 -18.20
C TYR A 356 34.34 43.23 -17.55
N GLY A 357 35.19 42.44 -18.21
CA GLY A 357 36.49 42.00 -17.69
C GLY A 357 36.36 40.87 -16.66
N GLY A 358 37.28 39.90 -16.68
CA GLY A 358 37.24 38.80 -15.73
C GLY A 358 37.54 39.28 -14.30
N VAL A 359 36.78 38.84 -13.30
CA VAL A 359 37.03 39.19 -11.89
C VAL A 359 37.39 37.95 -11.10
N THR A 360 38.45 38.03 -10.30
CA THR A 360 38.85 36.95 -9.40
C THR A 360 38.94 37.45 -7.97
N PHE A 361 38.25 36.77 -7.06
CA PHE A 361 38.46 36.88 -5.62
C PHE A 361 39.22 35.63 -5.16
N GLY A 362 40.27 35.82 -4.37
CA GLY A 362 41.01 34.73 -3.73
C GLY A 362 40.24 34.15 -2.54
N THR A 363 40.95 33.67 -1.51
CA THR A 363 40.35 33.12 -0.28
C THR A 363 39.95 34.23 0.70
N GLY A 364 38.90 34.03 1.51
CA GLY A 364 38.39 35.01 2.49
C GLY A 364 36.86 35.04 2.56
N THR A 365 36.26 36.18 2.89
CA THR A 365 34.79 36.37 2.86
C THR A 365 34.40 37.48 1.90
N LEU A 366 33.37 37.25 1.08
CA LEU A 366 32.75 38.27 0.23
C LEU A 366 31.36 38.61 0.77
N ASN A 367 31.21 39.85 1.25
CA ASN A 367 29.96 40.37 1.77
C ASN A 367 29.44 41.49 0.88
N VAL A 368 28.15 41.49 0.57
CA VAL A 368 27.50 42.50 -0.29
C VAL A 368 26.17 42.90 0.36
N ILE A 369 26.01 44.17 0.76
CA ILE A 369 24.77 44.66 1.39
C ILE A 369 23.72 44.99 0.32
N GLY A 370 24.12 45.57 -0.81
CA GLY A 370 23.25 45.74 -1.97
C GLY A 370 23.01 44.43 -2.72
N GLY A 371 22.88 44.52 -4.05
CA GLY A 371 22.82 43.34 -4.93
C GLY A 371 24.19 42.92 -5.46
N LEU A 372 24.33 41.66 -5.84
CA LEU A 372 25.49 41.11 -6.56
C LEU A 372 25.06 40.77 -7.99
N SER A 373 25.71 41.33 -9.00
CA SER A 373 25.44 41.02 -10.41
C SER A 373 26.74 40.75 -11.17
N THR A 374 26.85 39.60 -11.83
CA THR A 374 28.04 39.19 -12.61
C THR A 374 27.72 39.03 -14.10
N GLY A 375 28.07 40.03 -14.91
CA GLY A 375 27.96 40.06 -16.36
C GLY A 375 29.22 39.57 -17.11
N ALA A 376 30.33 39.35 -16.41
CA ALA A 376 31.55 38.75 -16.96
C ALA A 376 32.07 37.59 -16.10
N THR A 377 32.98 36.79 -16.67
CA THR A 377 33.55 35.61 -15.99
C THR A 377 34.08 35.99 -14.61
N THR A 378 33.44 35.45 -13.57
CA THR A 378 33.74 35.79 -12.18
C THR A 378 34.14 34.52 -11.44
N THR A 379 35.35 34.49 -10.88
CA THR A 379 35.80 33.39 -10.01
C THR A 379 35.91 33.90 -8.59
N ILE A 380 35.30 33.18 -7.67
CA ILE A 380 35.38 33.45 -6.24
C ILE A 380 35.98 32.20 -5.59
N GLY A 381 37.12 32.37 -4.92
CA GLY A 381 37.87 31.34 -4.21
C GLY A 381 37.09 30.68 -3.08
N SER A 382 37.74 29.77 -2.33
CA SER A 382 37.18 29.02 -1.19
C SER A 382 36.72 29.94 -0.04
N THR A 383 35.61 30.65 -0.25
CA THR A 383 35.17 31.81 0.52
C THR A 383 33.73 31.66 0.96
N ASN A 384 33.37 32.37 2.02
CA ASN A 384 31.97 32.59 2.36
C ASN A 384 31.45 33.78 1.57
N VAL A 385 30.37 33.58 0.81
CA VAL A 385 29.67 34.64 0.06
C VAL A 385 28.35 34.95 0.77
N SER A 386 28.14 36.20 1.15
CA SER A 386 26.88 36.67 1.73
C SER A 386 26.39 37.91 1.00
N VAL A 387 25.17 37.89 0.51
CA VAL A 387 24.51 39.00 -0.19
C VAL A 387 23.22 39.32 0.56
N THR A 388 22.98 40.57 0.96
CA THR A 388 21.73 40.94 1.65
C THR A 388 20.59 41.17 0.65
N GLY A 389 20.89 41.77 -0.52
CA GLY A 389 19.95 41.92 -1.62
C GLY A 389 19.90 40.71 -2.56
N ASP A 390 19.54 40.97 -3.83
CA ASP A 390 19.49 39.96 -4.89
C ASP A 390 20.89 39.60 -5.41
N ALA A 391 21.08 38.33 -5.78
CA ALA A 391 22.27 37.85 -6.48
C ALA A 391 21.89 37.33 -7.87
N THR A 392 22.45 37.90 -8.92
CA THR A 392 22.23 37.48 -10.30
C THR A 392 23.55 37.14 -10.98
N PHE A 393 23.73 35.87 -11.34
CA PHE A 393 24.87 35.43 -12.13
C PHE A 393 24.48 35.43 -13.60
N ASN A 394 24.75 36.53 -14.31
CA ASN A 394 24.40 36.70 -15.73
C ASN A 394 25.44 36.09 -16.68
N SER A 395 26.54 35.55 -16.15
CA SER A 395 27.66 34.97 -16.91
C SER A 395 28.34 33.86 -16.11
N THR A 396 29.35 33.19 -16.69
CA THR A 396 30.13 32.12 -16.03
C THR A 396 30.68 32.58 -14.68
N THR A 397 29.99 32.18 -13.61
CA THR A 397 30.36 32.47 -12.22
C THR A 397 30.80 31.18 -11.55
N ARG A 398 32.02 31.15 -11.03
CA ARG A 398 32.63 29.99 -10.36
C ARG A 398 32.83 30.30 -8.89
N LEU A 399 31.98 29.74 -8.04
CA LEU A 399 32.21 29.71 -6.59
C LEU A 399 32.95 28.43 -6.26
N THR A 400 34.27 28.53 -6.09
CA THR A 400 35.15 27.40 -5.82
C THR A 400 35.30 27.16 -4.31
N GLY A 401 35.65 25.93 -3.91
CA GLY A 401 35.84 25.57 -2.50
C GLY A 401 34.56 25.20 -1.74
N ASN A 402 34.68 25.07 -0.41
CA ASN A 402 33.69 24.48 0.49
C ASN A 402 33.06 25.46 1.50
N GLY A 403 33.01 26.75 1.18
CA GLY A 403 32.36 27.77 2.02
C GLY A 403 30.82 27.73 1.93
N ARG A 404 30.18 28.88 2.19
CA ARG A 404 28.72 29.04 2.08
C ARG A 404 28.32 30.13 1.09
N LEU A 405 27.14 29.99 0.50
CA LEU A 405 26.48 31.05 -0.27
C LEU A 405 25.15 31.43 0.40
N TRP A 406 25.06 32.63 0.94
CA TRP A 406 23.83 33.18 1.50
C TRP A 406 23.37 34.40 0.71
N VAL A 407 22.09 34.44 0.36
CA VAL A 407 21.47 35.52 -0.41
C VAL A 407 20.17 35.89 0.30
N GLY A 408 20.02 37.14 0.75
CA GLY A 408 18.83 37.61 1.46
C GLY A 408 17.64 37.83 0.51
N GLY A 409 17.91 38.28 -0.72
CA GLY A 409 16.92 38.42 -1.78
C GLY A 409 16.81 37.16 -2.66
N ASN A 410 16.55 37.38 -3.95
CA ASN A 410 16.47 36.35 -4.97
C ASN A 410 17.86 35.93 -5.46
N LEU A 411 18.04 34.65 -5.75
CA LEU A 411 19.20 34.12 -6.47
C LEU A 411 18.77 33.74 -7.89
N THR A 412 19.40 34.30 -8.91
CA THR A 412 19.19 33.92 -10.31
C THR A 412 20.50 33.49 -10.94
N THR A 413 20.54 32.33 -11.56
CA THR A 413 21.73 31.80 -12.23
C THR A 413 21.47 31.59 -13.72
N LYS A 414 22.26 32.29 -14.55
CA LYS A 414 22.30 32.22 -16.02
C LYS A 414 23.67 31.73 -16.48
N ASP A 415 23.80 31.37 -17.76
CA ASP A 415 24.96 30.72 -18.40
C ASP A 415 25.43 29.42 -17.71
N THR A 416 26.73 29.22 -17.46
CA THR A 416 27.25 27.96 -16.89
C THR A 416 27.93 28.18 -15.53
N PRO A 417 27.18 28.61 -14.50
CA PRO A 417 27.76 28.80 -13.18
C PRO A 417 28.11 27.44 -12.56
N SER A 418 29.23 27.43 -11.85
CA SER A 418 29.69 26.29 -11.05
C SER A 418 29.73 26.74 -9.60
N ILE A 419 28.85 26.18 -8.79
CA ILE A 419 28.71 26.54 -7.37
C ILE A 419 29.04 25.31 -6.55
N ALA A 420 30.25 25.28 -6.00
CA ALA A 420 30.77 24.18 -5.19
C ALA A 420 30.42 24.30 -3.69
N GLN A 421 29.66 25.33 -3.30
CA GLN A 421 29.35 25.59 -1.89
C GLN A 421 28.41 24.51 -1.33
N PRO A 422 28.77 23.82 -0.23
CA PRO A 422 27.92 22.81 0.40
C PRO A 422 26.64 23.35 1.02
N GLU A 423 26.63 24.62 1.44
CA GLU A 423 25.47 25.29 2.03
C GLU A 423 25.04 26.49 1.19
N ILE A 424 23.78 26.45 0.74
CA ILE A 424 23.14 27.56 0.03
C ILE A 424 21.87 27.98 0.78
N ARG A 425 21.75 29.28 1.07
CA ARG A 425 20.53 29.89 1.61
C ARG A 425 20.08 31.04 0.73
N VAL A 426 18.80 31.06 0.39
CA VAL A 426 18.17 32.11 -0.41
C VAL A 426 16.92 32.56 0.34
N GLY A 427 16.84 33.83 0.75
CA GLY A 427 15.67 34.38 1.44
C GLY A 427 14.46 34.56 0.52
N GLY A 428 14.71 34.91 -0.75
CA GLY A 428 13.71 35.02 -1.81
C GLY A 428 13.62 33.77 -2.70
N ASN A 429 13.32 33.99 -3.98
CA ASN A 429 13.21 32.93 -4.98
C ASN A 429 14.60 32.49 -5.49
N PHE A 430 14.71 31.22 -5.88
CA PHE A 430 15.91 30.69 -6.54
C PHE A 430 15.57 30.23 -7.97
N ALA A 431 16.06 30.95 -8.98
CA ALA A 431 15.84 30.65 -10.39
C ALA A 431 17.13 30.13 -11.06
N VAL A 432 17.07 28.95 -11.66
CA VAL A 432 18.12 28.35 -12.48
C VAL A 432 17.65 28.30 -13.93
N THR A 433 18.24 29.15 -14.79
CA THR A 433 17.77 29.33 -16.18
C THR A 433 18.72 28.75 -17.23
N SER A 434 19.80 28.10 -16.82
CA SER A 434 20.82 27.54 -17.70
C SER A 434 21.60 26.39 -17.03
N PRO A 435 22.27 25.52 -17.80
CA PRO A 435 22.98 24.35 -17.26
C PRO A 435 24.00 24.75 -16.20
N SER A 436 23.75 24.35 -14.96
CA SER A 436 24.56 24.71 -13.80
C SER A 436 24.93 23.45 -13.03
N ALA A 437 26.13 23.41 -12.45
CA ALA A 437 26.57 22.28 -11.63
C ALA A 437 26.53 22.65 -10.15
N PHE A 438 25.69 21.93 -9.39
CA PHE A 438 25.43 22.12 -7.96
C PHE A 438 25.74 20.85 -7.14
N ASN A 439 26.70 20.06 -7.62
CA ASN A 439 26.96 18.69 -7.13
C ASN A 439 27.43 18.63 -5.67
N SER A 440 27.99 19.72 -5.15
CA SER A 440 28.55 19.78 -3.80
C SER A 440 27.53 20.15 -2.72
N ILE A 441 26.30 20.51 -3.08
CA ILE A 441 25.27 20.88 -2.13
C ILE A 441 24.98 19.72 -1.17
N THR A 442 24.94 20.05 0.12
CA THR A 442 24.46 19.16 1.19
C THR A 442 23.34 19.82 2.00
N GLN A 443 23.20 21.14 1.92
CA GLN A 443 22.12 21.92 2.50
C GLN A 443 21.67 23.01 1.53
N LEU A 444 20.38 23.00 1.17
CA LEU A 444 19.76 24.06 0.40
C LEU A 444 18.50 24.53 1.11
N SER A 445 18.39 25.83 1.35
CA SER A 445 17.15 26.44 1.83
C SER A 445 16.75 27.65 1.00
N VAL A 446 15.48 27.69 0.62
CA VAL A 446 14.89 28.74 -0.22
C VAL A 446 13.60 29.24 0.44
N GLY A 447 13.53 30.53 0.77
CA GLY A 447 12.38 31.16 1.41
C GLY A 447 11.24 31.46 0.45
N GLY A 448 11.52 31.54 -0.85
CA GLY A 448 10.56 31.64 -1.94
C GLY A 448 10.45 30.35 -2.76
N ALA A 449 10.02 30.50 -4.01
CA ALA A 449 9.93 29.40 -4.97
C ALA A 449 11.31 29.06 -5.55
N MET A 450 11.52 27.78 -5.86
CA MET A 450 12.64 27.33 -6.67
C MET A 450 12.15 26.99 -8.07
N THR A 451 12.74 27.60 -9.10
CA THR A 451 12.38 27.37 -10.50
C THR A 451 13.59 26.93 -11.29
N ILE A 452 13.44 25.84 -12.04
CA ILE A 452 14.50 25.27 -12.88
C ILE A 452 13.98 25.16 -14.32
N GLY A 453 14.43 26.03 -15.22
CA GLY A 453 13.86 26.18 -16.58
C GLY A 453 14.89 26.06 -17.70
N THR A 454 15.67 24.98 -17.74
CA THR A 454 16.88 24.86 -18.59
C THR A 454 16.73 23.83 -19.72
N TYR A 455 17.75 23.72 -20.57
CA TYR A 455 17.89 22.67 -21.59
C TYR A 455 19.15 21.85 -21.28
N GLY A 456 19.08 20.51 -21.34
CA GLY A 456 20.22 19.63 -21.08
C GLY A 456 20.24 18.97 -19.68
N THR A 457 21.38 18.44 -19.26
CA THR A 457 21.52 17.71 -17.99
C THR A 457 21.97 18.63 -16.86
N MET A 458 21.37 18.48 -15.68
CA MET A 458 21.79 19.14 -14.45
C MET A 458 21.81 18.15 -13.30
N SER A 459 22.77 18.35 -12.42
CA SER A 459 22.90 17.56 -11.21
C SER A 459 23.09 18.46 -10.00
N PHE A 460 22.40 18.08 -8.93
CA PHE A 460 22.50 18.66 -7.61
C PHE A 460 22.96 17.59 -6.63
N GLY A 461 23.75 18.00 -5.64
CA GLY A 461 24.09 17.16 -4.50
C GLY A 461 22.85 16.76 -3.68
N GLY A 462 23.04 15.80 -2.78
CA GLY A 462 21.99 15.32 -1.87
C GLY A 462 21.83 16.19 -0.62
N GLY A 463 21.38 15.56 0.47
CA GLY A 463 21.32 16.18 1.80
C GLY A 463 19.98 16.83 2.14
N THR A 464 19.98 17.93 2.88
CA THR A 464 18.76 18.55 3.41
C THR A 464 18.29 19.71 2.55
N TRP A 465 17.06 19.61 2.05
CA TRP A 465 16.43 20.59 1.17
C TRP A 465 15.17 21.13 1.83
N ASN A 466 15.11 22.45 1.96
CA ASN A 466 14.01 23.16 2.60
C ASN A 466 13.54 24.33 1.72
N ILE A 467 12.49 24.10 0.93
CA ILE A 467 11.98 25.06 -0.07
C ILE A 467 10.56 25.48 0.30
N VAL A 468 10.36 26.74 0.68
CA VAL A 468 9.06 27.23 1.17
C VAL A 468 8.05 27.39 0.04
N GLY A 469 8.44 27.99 -1.09
CA GLY A 469 7.53 28.35 -2.19
C GLY A 469 7.39 27.29 -3.27
N GLY A 470 7.65 26.01 -2.98
CA GLY A 470 7.58 24.91 -3.94
C GLY A 470 8.74 24.86 -4.94
N LEU A 471 8.85 23.73 -5.65
CA LEU A 471 9.82 23.51 -6.73
C LEU A 471 9.08 23.28 -8.05
N THR A 472 9.38 24.12 -9.03
CA THR A 472 8.85 24.00 -10.40
C THR A 472 10.00 23.76 -11.36
N THR A 473 9.88 22.74 -12.21
CA THR A 473 10.86 22.42 -13.24
C THR A 473 10.22 22.41 -14.62
N GLY A 474 10.93 22.88 -15.63
CA GLY A 474 10.48 22.91 -17.01
C GLY A 474 11.63 22.89 -18.03
N GLY A 475 11.26 22.92 -19.31
CA GLY A 475 12.20 22.80 -20.43
C GLY A 475 12.63 21.36 -20.71
N SER A 476 13.33 21.12 -21.81
CA SER A 476 13.83 19.78 -22.18
C SER A 476 15.10 19.42 -21.39
N SER A 477 15.02 19.43 -20.06
CA SER A 477 16.13 19.14 -19.15
C SER A 477 15.99 17.82 -18.39
N THR A 478 17.13 17.19 -18.09
CA THR A 478 17.25 16.07 -17.15
C THR A 478 17.89 16.57 -15.87
N ILE A 479 17.13 16.61 -14.79
CA ILE A 479 17.53 17.13 -13.49
C ILE A 479 17.66 15.94 -12.54
N THR A 480 18.85 15.73 -11.98
CA THR A 480 19.09 14.71 -10.95
C THR A 480 19.48 15.36 -9.64
N ILE A 481 18.82 15.00 -8.55
CA ILE A 481 19.11 15.48 -7.20
C ILE A 481 19.54 14.28 -6.37
N GLY A 482 20.66 14.40 -5.64
CA GLY A 482 21.18 13.34 -4.78
C GLY A 482 20.21 12.94 -3.66
N ALA A 483 20.48 11.84 -2.96
CA ALA A 483 19.61 11.32 -1.90
C ALA A 483 19.58 12.26 -0.68
N GLY A 484 18.44 12.36 0.02
CA GLY A 484 18.30 13.35 1.08
C GLY A 484 16.92 13.47 1.73
N ASN A 485 16.77 14.55 2.50
CA ASN A 485 15.53 14.94 3.17
C ASN A 485 14.97 16.19 2.49
N PHE A 486 13.78 16.08 1.91
CA PHE A 486 13.14 17.12 1.12
C PHE A 486 11.88 17.61 1.82
N THR A 487 11.93 18.83 2.36
CA THR A 487 10.77 19.53 2.93
C THR A 487 10.39 20.65 1.98
N ILE A 488 9.23 20.54 1.34
CA ILE A 488 8.84 21.45 0.27
C ILE A 488 7.42 21.95 0.51
N GLY A 489 7.29 23.27 0.62
CA GLY A 489 6.03 23.96 0.81
C GLY A 489 5.22 24.06 -0.48
N ARG A 490 4.06 24.70 -0.41
CA ARG A 490 3.17 24.85 -1.56
C ARG A 490 3.65 25.97 -2.48
N SER A 491 3.69 25.70 -3.78
CA SER A 491 3.92 26.73 -4.79
C SER A 491 2.80 27.78 -4.81
N ALA A 492 3.18 29.05 -4.93
CA ALA A 492 2.23 30.13 -5.21
C ALA A 492 1.70 30.06 -6.66
N SER A 493 2.51 29.54 -7.59
CA SER A 493 2.16 29.34 -8.99
C SER A 493 1.35 28.06 -9.19
N THR A 494 0.41 28.10 -10.14
CA THR A 494 -0.39 26.94 -10.52
C THR A 494 0.34 26.06 -11.53
N CYS A 495 0.12 24.76 -11.42
CA CYS A 495 0.58 23.72 -12.31
C CYS A 495 -0.63 22.84 -12.63
N SER A 496 -0.98 22.70 -13.92
CA SER A 496 -2.16 21.93 -14.33
C SER A 496 -3.46 22.31 -13.60
N GLY A 497 -3.63 23.61 -13.34
CA GLY A 497 -4.82 24.18 -12.70
C GLY A 497 -4.84 24.19 -11.17
N ALA A 498 -3.78 23.74 -10.48
CA ALA A 498 -3.72 23.76 -9.01
C ALA A 498 -2.32 24.06 -8.46
N GLN A 499 -2.21 24.37 -7.16
CA GLN A 499 -0.94 24.68 -6.51
C GLN A 499 -0.34 23.42 -5.85
N PHE A 500 0.83 23.02 -6.32
CA PHE A 500 1.54 21.81 -5.89
C PHE A 500 2.86 22.16 -5.17
N SER A 501 3.41 21.24 -4.39
CA SER A 501 4.77 21.39 -3.83
C SER A 501 5.83 21.10 -4.89
N LEU A 502 5.56 20.12 -5.76
CA LEU A 502 6.40 19.79 -6.90
C LEU A 502 5.59 19.89 -8.19
N CYS A 503 6.08 20.65 -9.16
CA CYS A 503 5.53 20.68 -10.52
C CYS A 503 6.64 20.38 -11.52
N SER A 504 6.50 19.30 -12.27
CA SER A 504 7.44 18.94 -13.34
C SER A 504 6.78 19.00 -14.72
N SER A 505 7.36 19.85 -15.56
CA SER A 505 7.27 19.80 -17.02
C SER A 505 8.65 19.64 -17.66
N ALA A 506 9.66 19.22 -16.88
CA ALA A 506 11.00 18.93 -17.37
C ALA A 506 11.04 17.58 -18.09
N ALA A 507 12.00 17.34 -18.99
CA ALA A 507 12.14 16.01 -19.62
C ALA A 507 12.32 14.90 -18.57
N SER A 508 13.11 15.16 -17.52
CA SER A 508 13.23 14.26 -16.37
C SER A 508 13.62 15.01 -15.09
N LEU A 509 12.95 14.74 -13.97
CA LEU A 509 13.30 15.16 -12.62
C LEU A 509 13.41 13.92 -11.72
N ILE A 510 14.62 13.60 -11.28
CA ILE A 510 14.94 12.38 -10.55
C ILE A 510 15.58 12.75 -9.21
N PHE A 511 14.92 12.36 -8.13
CA PHE A 511 15.52 12.35 -6.80
C PHE A 511 16.07 10.95 -6.52
N ALA A 512 17.36 10.85 -6.22
CA ALA A 512 17.97 9.60 -5.80
C ALA A 512 17.39 9.14 -4.44
N GLY A 513 17.53 7.86 -4.12
CA GLY A 513 17.09 7.31 -2.82
C GLY A 513 18.19 6.49 -2.11
N PRO A 514 18.00 6.14 -0.84
CA PRO A 514 16.79 6.40 -0.06
C PRO A 514 16.63 7.87 0.33
N SER A 515 15.40 8.38 0.27
CA SER A 515 15.06 9.78 0.55
C SER A 515 13.75 9.91 1.32
N SER A 516 13.63 10.99 2.09
CA SER A 516 12.41 11.37 2.81
C SER A 516 11.78 12.60 2.17
N PHE A 517 10.49 12.53 1.86
CA PHE A 517 9.72 13.61 1.25
C PHE A 517 8.61 14.05 2.19
N VAL A 518 8.65 15.31 2.61
CA VAL A 518 7.60 16.00 3.38
C VAL A 518 7.11 17.17 2.54
N LEU A 519 6.01 16.95 1.82
CA LEU A 519 5.46 17.91 0.88
C LEU A 519 4.16 18.48 1.42
N GLN A 520 4.10 19.79 1.64
CA GLN A 520 2.90 20.47 2.16
C GLN A 520 1.69 20.28 1.22
N ALA A 521 1.94 20.22 -0.09
CA ALA A 521 0.96 20.00 -1.13
C ALA A 521 1.40 18.84 -2.04
N GLY A 522 0.60 18.56 -3.07
CA GLY A 522 0.84 17.41 -3.92
C GLY A 522 2.06 17.52 -4.84
N VAL A 523 2.17 16.54 -5.72
CA VAL A 523 3.08 16.56 -6.88
C VAL A 523 2.30 16.53 -8.18
N ALA A 524 2.82 17.20 -9.21
CA ALA A 524 2.26 17.16 -10.56
C ALA A 524 3.35 16.92 -11.60
N ALA A 525 3.05 16.06 -12.59
CA ALA A 525 3.91 15.83 -13.75
C ALA A 525 3.07 15.80 -15.04
N THR A 526 3.51 16.53 -16.07
CA THR A 526 2.79 16.63 -17.35
C THR A 526 3.71 16.64 -18.58
N GLY A 527 3.14 16.58 -19.78
CA GLY A 527 3.87 16.83 -21.03
C GLY A 527 4.97 15.81 -21.33
N GLY A 528 4.75 14.54 -21.02
CA GLY A 528 5.74 13.47 -21.22
C GLY A 528 6.91 13.49 -20.23
N SER A 529 6.89 14.35 -19.23
CA SER A 529 7.95 14.44 -18.21
C SER A 529 8.12 13.14 -17.42
N ILE A 530 9.34 12.87 -16.95
CA ILE A 530 9.62 11.81 -15.99
C ILE A 530 9.81 12.43 -14.61
N LEU A 531 9.05 12.02 -13.61
CA LEU A 531 9.23 12.41 -12.21
C LEU A 531 9.49 11.17 -11.36
N VAL A 532 10.66 11.09 -10.72
CA VAL A 532 11.04 9.98 -9.85
C VAL A 532 11.37 10.50 -8.45
N LEU A 533 10.68 9.98 -7.43
CA LEU A 533 10.94 10.28 -6.03
C LEU A 533 11.59 9.07 -5.35
N GLY A 534 12.90 9.16 -5.09
CA GLY A 534 13.67 8.11 -4.42
C GLY A 534 13.98 6.93 -5.35
N SER A 535 14.78 7.13 -6.39
CA SER A 535 15.04 6.12 -7.43
C SER A 535 15.74 4.83 -6.97
N SER A 536 16.29 4.80 -5.75
CA SER A 536 17.06 3.69 -5.19
C SER A 536 16.78 3.48 -3.70
N GLY A 537 17.15 2.31 -3.17
CA GLY A 537 16.94 1.96 -1.77
C GLY A 537 15.48 1.63 -1.41
N THR A 538 15.29 1.07 -0.22
CA THR A 538 13.99 0.58 0.27
C THR A 538 13.47 1.33 1.49
N THR A 539 14.27 2.26 2.03
CA THR A 539 13.94 3.05 3.22
C THR A 539 13.51 4.46 2.86
N ASN A 540 12.86 4.64 1.69
CA ASN A 540 12.26 5.93 1.35
C ASN A 540 11.06 6.23 2.27
N SER A 541 10.67 7.49 2.36
CA SER A 541 9.47 7.91 3.11
C SER A 541 8.74 9.01 2.35
N PHE A 542 7.42 8.91 2.30
CA PHE A 542 6.57 9.83 1.55
C PHE A 542 5.43 10.31 2.44
N ARG A 543 5.40 11.61 2.72
CA ARG A 543 4.25 12.31 3.29
C ARG A 543 3.91 13.47 2.37
N ILE A 544 2.86 13.29 1.57
CA ILE A 544 2.49 14.21 0.50
C ILE A 544 1.08 14.75 0.76
N GLY A 545 0.98 16.04 1.04
CA GLY A 545 -0.31 16.70 1.26
C GLY A 545 -1.13 16.86 -0.02
N ALA A 546 -2.39 17.26 0.11
CA ALA A 546 -3.23 17.61 -1.03
C ALA A 546 -2.87 18.99 -1.60
N SER A 547 -2.91 19.11 -2.93
CA SER A 547 -2.93 20.40 -3.64
C SER A 547 -4.29 21.10 -3.50
N THR A 548 -4.42 22.30 -4.06
CA THR A 548 -5.67 23.09 -4.01
C THR A 548 -6.85 22.47 -4.75
N ASN A 549 -6.63 21.44 -5.58
CA ASN A 549 -7.72 20.66 -6.22
C ASN A 549 -7.95 19.29 -5.58
N GLY A 550 -7.34 19.03 -4.40
CA GLY A 550 -7.51 17.79 -3.66
C GLY A 550 -6.58 16.65 -4.08
N ASN A 551 -5.76 16.81 -5.13
CA ASN A 551 -4.85 15.77 -5.58
C ASN A 551 -3.53 15.83 -4.79
N ALA A 552 -3.11 14.71 -4.19
CA ALA A 552 -1.75 14.54 -3.68
C ALA A 552 -0.78 14.18 -4.80
N VAL A 553 -1.27 13.49 -5.84
CA VAL A 553 -0.52 13.16 -7.04
C VAL A 553 -1.40 13.46 -8.25
N GLN A 554 -0.91 14.26 -9.20
CA GLN A 554 -1.59 14.56 -10.46
C GLN A 554 -0.68 14.32 -11.67
N ILE A 555 -0.92 13.23 -12.40
CA ILE A 555 -0.08 12.84 -13.55
C ILE A 555 -0.90 12.93 -14.83
N GLY A 556 -0.38 13.57 -15.88
CA GLY A 556 -1.11 13.72 -17.14
C GLY A 556 -0.21 13.87 -18.36
N GLY A 557 -0.81 13.96 -19.56
CA GLY A 557 -0.10 14.28 -20.79
C GLY A 557 1.06 13.34 -21.14
N GLY A 558 0.94 12.04 -20.83
CA GLY A 558 1.96 11.04 -21.15
C GLY A 558 3.14 10.98 -20.19
N ALA A 559 3.08 11.67 -19.05
CA ALA A 559 4.16 11.70 -18.07
C ALA A 559 4.37 10.35 -17.38
N THR A 560 5.60 10.11 -16.92
CA THR A 560 5.96 8.99 -16.06
C THR A 560 6.16 9.47 -14.63
N PHE A 561 5.49 8.86 -13.67
CA PHE A 561 5.69 9.11 -12.24
C PHE A 561 6.13 7.83 -11.54
N ARG A 562 7.17 7.91 -10.72
CA ARG A 562 7.68 6.75 -9.98
C ARG A 562 8.06 7.13 -8.56
N THR A 563 7.71 6.29 -7.60
CA THR A 563 8.29 6.34 -6.25
C THR A 563 9.16 5.11 -6.02
N GLY A 564 10.22 5.26 -5.22
CA GLY A 564 10.95 4.13 -4.66
C GLY A 564 10.18 3.41 -3.56
N ASP A 565 10.74 2.30 -3.10
CA ASP A 565 10.16 1.49 -2.04
C ASP A 565 10.32 2.18 -0.67
N ALA A 566 9.28 2.05 0.15
CA ALA A 566 9.14 2.55 1.52
C ALA A 566 8.84 1.37 2.47
N THR A 567 9.67 0.32 2.42
CA THR A 567 9.55 -0.91 3.21
C THR A 567 10.41 -0.92 4.47
N GLY A 568 11.18 0.14 4.73
CA GLY A 568 11.90 0.33 5.98
C GLY A 568 10.98 0.37 7.20
N VAL A 569 11.49 0.00 8.38
CA VAL A 569 10.69 -0.10 9.62
C VAL A 569 10.04 1.22 10.05
N SER A 570 10.66 2.35 9.72
CA SER A 570 10.14 3.71 9.98
C SER A 570 9.66 4.40 8.69
N SER A 571 9.65 3.68 7.57
CA SER A 571 9.20 4.21 6.30
C SER A 571 7.69 4.38 6.31
N ILE A 572 7.23 5.48 5.72
CA ILE A 572 5.80 5.79 5.58
C ILE A 572 5.46 6.04 4.10
N PHE A 573 4.20 5.75 3.75
CA PHE A 573 3.62 6.13 2.47
C PHE A 573 2.23 6.72 2.73
N GLU A 574 2.16 8.05 2.84
CA GLU A 574 0.96 8.81 3.19
C GLU A 574 0.66 9.84 2.09
N LEU A 575 -0.53 9.75 1.50
CA LEU A 575 -1.09 10.73 0.59
C LEU A 575 -2.30 11.40 1.25
N GLY A 576 -2.21 12.70 1.52
CA GLY A 576 -3.29 13.51 2.11
C GLY A 576 -4.42 13.88 1.14
N GLY A 577 -4.49 13.24 -0.04
CA GLY A 577 -5.43 13.57 -1.12
C GLY A 577 -5.49 12.47 -2.18
N HIS A 578 -6.09 12.76 -3.34
CA HIS A 578 -6.26 11.77 -4.40
C HIS A 578 -4.93 11.40 -5.09
N LEU A 579 -4.79 10.12 -5.45
CA LEU A 579 -3.87 9.66 -6.48
C LEU A 579 -4.59 9.74 -7.82
N ASN A 580 -4.33 10.79 -8.58
CA ASN A 580 -5.06 11.10 -9.80
C ASN A 580 -4.13 11.07 -11.01
N ILE A 581 -4.34 10.10 -11.88
CA ILE A 581 -3.73 10.05 -13.19
C ILE A 581 -4.81 10.54 -14.16
N ALA A 582 -4.63 11.79 -14.61
CA ALA A 582 -5.55 12.56 -15.40
C ALA A 582 -5.72 12.00 -16.82
N SER A 583 -6.82 12.41 -17.45
CA SER A 583 -7.22 12.10 -18.83
C SER A 583 -6.08 12.29 -19.84
N GLY A 584 -5.94 11.33 -20.76
CA GLY A 584 -4.95 11.31 -21.83
C GLY A 584 -4.29 9.94 -22.05
N GLY A 585 -4.53 8.98 -21.16
CA GLY A 585 -4.30 7.55 -21.39
C GLY A 585 -2.87 7.09 -21.66
N GLY A 586 -1.87 7.98 -21.76
CA GLY A 586 -0.48 7.65 -22.09
C GLY A 586 0.51 7.69 -20.93
N SER A 587 0.05 7.97 -19.71
CA SER A 587 0.92 8.11 -18.54
C SER A 587 1.30 6.75 -17.94
N CYS A 588 2.49 6.65 -17.35
CA CYS A 588 2.97 5.47 -16.61
C CYS A 588 3.23 5.87 -15.15
N THR A 589 2.47 5.31 -14.22
CA THR A 589 2.64 5.57 -12.79
C THR A 589 3.09 4.32 -12.07
N VAL A 590 4.15 4.41 -11.28
CA VAL A 590 4.69 3.33 -10.45
C VAL A 590 4.74 3.80 -9.01
N ILE A 591 3.96 3.17 -8.14
CA ILE A 591 4.02 3.36 -6.70
C ILE A 591 4.88 2.23 -6.12
N GLY A 592 5.98 2.58 -5.45
CA GLY A 592 6.86 1.62 -4.78
C GLY A 592 6.17 0.83 -3.67
N ALA A 593 6.77 -0.29 -3.26
CA ALA A 593 6.24 -1.14 -2.20
C ALA A 593 6.30 -0.45 -0.84
N ALA A 594 5.31 -0.69 0.02
CA ALA A 594 5.27 -0.22 1.39
C ALA A 594 4.43 -1.19 2.23
N SER A 595 4.66 -1.24 3.54
CA SER A 595 3.82 -2.06 4.42
C SER A 595 2.36 -1.57 4.43
N GLN A 596 2.18 -0.25 4.34
CA GLN A 596 0.91 0.45 4.29
C GLN A 596 1.02 1.63 3.32
N HIS A 597 0.07 1.75 2.41
CA HIS A 597 -0.17 2.90 1.57
C HIS A 597 -1.47 3.57 2.05
N ASP A 598 -1.32 4.67 2.77
CA ASP A 598 -2.43 5.41 3.35
C ASP A 598 -2.83 6.57 2.42
N ILE A 599 -4.04 6.52 1.87
CA ILE A 599 -4.52 7.47 0.88
C ILE A 599 -5.82 8.10 1.38
N ALA A 600 -5.72 9.34 1.86
CA ALA A 600 -6.84 10.19 2.28
C ALA A 600 -7.58 10.78 1.07
N GLY A 601 -8.02 9.92 0.15
CA GLY A 601 -8.64 10.31 -1.09
C GLY A 601 -9.01 9.10 -1.93
N SER A 602 -9.08 9.31 -3.24
CA SER A 602 -9.45 8.29 -4.22
C SER A 602 -8.23 7.93 -5.06
N ILE A 603 -8.18 6.70 -5.55
CA ILE A 603 -7.27 6.30 -6.62
C ILE A 603 -8.05 6.41 -7.92
N LEU A 604 -7.65 7.31 -8.80
CA LEU A 604 -8.29 7.57 -10.09
C LEU A 604 -7.21 7.40 -11.16
N THR A 605 -7.21 6.28 -11.87
CA THR A 605 -6.15 6.00 -12.85
C THR A 605 -6.65 6.15 -14.29
N ALA A 606 -5.72 6.60 -15.13
CA ALA A 606 -5.76 6.53 -16.58
C ALA A 606 -4.35 6.11 -17.04
N GLY A 607 -4.23 5.43 -18.17
CA GLY A 607 -2.93 4.91 -18.62
C GLY A 607 -2.45 3.69 -17.83
N ALA A 608 -1.15 3.47 -17.68
CA ALA A 608 -0.64 2.32 -16.92
C ALA A 608 -0.35 2.69 -15.47
N THR A 609 -0.83 1.86 -14.53
CA THR A 609 -0.50 1.98 -13.11
C THR A 609 0.13 0.70 -12.60
N VAL A 610 1.25 0.82 -11.89
CA VAL A 610 1.90 -0.28 -11.18
C VAL A 610 1.89 0.05 -9.69
N LEU A 611 1.27 -0.82 -8.91
CA LEU A 611 1.20 -0.72 -7.45
C LEU A 611 2.14 -1.76 -6.84
N GLY A 612 3.13 -1.27 -6.09
CA GLY A 612 4.04 -2.11 -5.32
C GLY A 612 3.31 -2.86 -4.21
N ALA A 613 3.88 -3.99 -3.78
CA ALA A 613 3.27 -4.83 -2.75
C ALA A 613 2.99 -4.03 -1.46
N GLY A 614 1.87 -4.34 -0.81
CA GLY A 614 1.41 -3.59 0.35
C GLY A 614 -0.09 -3.59 0.56
N VAL A 615 -0.52 -2.92 1.63
CA VAL A 615 -1.93 -2.70 1.94
C VAL A 615 -2.29 -1.28 1.57
N TYR A 616 -3.21 -1.10 0.62
CA TYR A 616 -3.70 0.20 0.20
C TYR A 616 -4.98 0.52 0.96
N THR A 617 -4.90 1.45 1.90
CA THR A 617 -6.05 1.97 2.64
C THR A 617 -6.50 3.26 1.97
N VAL A 618 -7.62 3.19 1.25
CA VAL A 618 -8.16 4.28 0.43
C VAL A 618 -9.47 4.75 1.02
N THR A 619 -9.51 5.96 1.55
CA THR A 619 -10.72 6.49 2.21
C THR A 619 -11.84 6.77 1.21
N GLY A 620 -11.48 7.17 -0.01
CA GLY A 620 -12.37 7.41 -1.13
C GLY A 620 -12.59 6.16 -1.98
N SER A 621 -12.75 6.38 -3.29
CA SER A 621 -13.07 5.32 -4.26
C SER A 621 -11.85 4.90 -5.07
N ILE A 622 -11.89 3.71 -5.65
CA ILE A 622 -10.87 3.25 -6.60
C ILE A 622 -11.52 3.15 -7.99
N GLY A 623 -11.15 4.06 -8.88
CA GLY A 623 -11.59 4.09 -10.27
C GLY A 623 -10.42 3.83 -11.22
N ILE A 624 -10.37 2.62 -11.77
CA ILE A 624 -9.35 2.18 -12.71
C ILE A 624 -9.84 2.49 -14.13
N GLY A 625 -9.12 3.34 -14.85
CA GLY A 625 -9.55 3.86 -16.16
C GLY A 625 -10.70 4.87 -16.09
N ALA A 626 -11.13 5.28 -14.90
CA ALA A 626 -12.32 6.13 -14.71
C ALA A 626 -12.18 7.53 -15.34
N ASN A 627 -10.94 7.99 -15.55
CA ASN A 627 -10.63 9.27 -16.20
C ASN A 627 -10.46 9.16 -17.74
N GLY A 628 -10.76 8.00 -18.33
CA GLY A 628 -10.54 7.71 -19.75
C GLY A 628 -9.09 7.35 -20.07
N GLY A 629 -8.88 6.37 -20.96
CA GLY A 629 -7.57 5.87 -21.34
C GLY A 629 -7.55 4.37 -21.58
N GLY A 630 -6.38 3.82 -21.87
CA GLY A 630 -6.18 2.38 -22.07
C GLY A 630 -4.85 1.93 -21.50
N ASN A 631 -4.41 0.73 -21.88
CA ASN A 631 -3.13 0.18 -21.44
C ASN A 631 -1.97 0.99 -22.04
N VAL A 632 -0.91 1.16 -21.27
CA VAL A 632 0.33 1.81 -21.70
C VAL A 632 1.50 0.91 -21.38
N MET A 633 2.56 1.03 -22.17
CA MET A 633 3.84 0.46 -21.81
C MET A 633 4.38 1.14 -20.55
N CYS A 634 4.49 0.38 -19.46
CA CYS A 634 5.02 0.83 -18.18
C CYS A 634 5.87 -0.29 -17.58
N ASN A 635 7.12 0.02 -17.24
CA ASN A 635 8.11 -1.00 -16.81
C ASN A 635 8.26 -2.18 -17.77
N GLY A 636 8.15 -1.95 -19.08
CA GLY A 636 8.29 -3.01 -20.09
C GLY A 636 7.06 -3.90 -20.24
N ALA A 637 5.96 -3.62 -19.54
CA ALA A 637 4.69 -4.33 -19.68
C ALA A 637 3.59 -3.39 -20.22
N ASN A 638 2.80 -3.88 -21.17
CA ASN A 638 1.58 -3.20 -21.61
C ASN A 638 0.46 -3.52 -20.61
N THR A 639 0.19 -2.61 -19.67
CA THR A 639 -0.77 -2.87 -18.58
C THR A 639 -1.70 -1.69 -18.36
N GLY A 640 -2.94 -1.97 -17.95
CA GLY A 640 -3.81 -0.96 -17.35
C GLY A 640 -3.49 -0.78 -15.88
N LEU A 641 -3.50 -1.89 -15.12
CA LEU A 641 -3.11 -1.94 -13.72
C LEU A 641 -2.35 -3.25 -13.45
N LEU A 642 -1.17 -3.14 -12.82
CA LEU A 642 -0.42 -4.25 -12.28
C LEU A 642 -0.21 -4.06 -10.78
N ALA A 643 -0.78 -4.93 -9.96
CA ALA A 643 -0.74 -4.85 -8.51
C ALA A 643 -0.45 -6.23 -7.92
N ASN A 644 0.83 -6.56 -7.75
CA ASN A 644 1.25 -7.86 -7.25
C ASN A 644 1.55 -7.80 -5.74
N GLY A 645 0.93 -8.68 -4.97
CA GLY A 645 1.07 -8.66 -3.51
C GLY A 645 0.33 -7.50 -2.84
N VAL A 646 -0.83 -7.12 -3.37
CA VAL A 646 -1.60 -5.94 -2.99
C VAL A 646 -2.95 -6.32 -2.39
N SER A 647 -3.30 -5.68 -1.27
CA SER A 647 -4.64 -5.71 -0.68
C SER A 647 -5.23 -4.30 -0.68
N MET A 648 -6.44 -4.14 -1.22
CA MET A 648 -7.10 -2.83 -1.29
C MET A 648 -8.27 -2.76 -0.31
N ILE A 649 -8.25 -1.77 0.58
CA ILE A 649 -9.32 -1.47 1.53
C ILE A 649 -9.97 -0.15 1.10
N VAL A 650 -11.25 -0.20 0.75
CA VAL A 650 -11.95 0.92 0.12
C VAL A 650 -13.04 1.45 1.04
N GLY A 651 -12.94 2.73 1.40
CA GLY A 651 -13.91 3.42 2.24
C GLY A 651 -15.09 4.02 1.46
N ALA A 652 -14.86 4.44 0.21
CA ALA A 652 -15.84 5.12 -0.65
C ALA A 652 -16.47 6.40 -0.04
N ALA A 653 -15.72 7.10 0.81
CA ALA A 653 -16.08 8.42 1.32
C ALA A 653 -15.85 9.52 0.26
N GLY A 654 -16.49 10.68 0.43
CA GLY A 654 -16.32 11.83 -0.44
C GLY A 654 -17.04 11.71 -1.79
N ALA A 655 -16.62 12.54 -2.76
CA ALA A 655 -17.28 12.63 -4.07
C ALA A 655 -17.28 11.27 -4.80
N ALA A 656 -18.40 10.97 -5.45
CA ALA A 656 -18.51 9.78 -6.28
C ALA A 656 -17.53 9.85 -7.46
N LEU A 657 -17.14 8.68 -7.95
CA LEU A 657 -16.54 8.57 -9.28
C LEU A 657 -17.51 9.18 -10.32
N THR A 658 -17.00 9.55 -11.50
CA THR A 658 -17.81 10.12 -12.57
C THR A 658 -17.97 9.14 -13.74
N GLY A 659 -18.82 9.49 -14.72
CA GLY A 659 -19.03 8.69 -15.92
C GLY A 659 -19.62 7.31 -15.63
N ALA A 660 -19.18 6.28 -16.37
CA ALA A 660 -19.66 4.91 -16.21
C ALA A 660 -19.38 4.33 -14.81
N CYS A 661 -18.39 4.87 -14.10
CA CYS A 661 -18.03 4.44 -12.76
C CYS A 661 -18.82 5.14 -11.64
N ALA A 662 -19.79 5.98 -11.98
CA ALA A 662 -20.55 6.74 -11.00
C ALA A 662 -21.17 5.87 -9.90
N GLU A 663 -21.17 6.41 -8.67
CA GLU A 663 -21.68 5.76 -7.46
C GLU A 663 -20.98 4.45 -7.04
N GLN A 664 -19.86 4.08 -7.67
CA GLN A 664 -19.13 2.86 -7.32
C GLN A 664 -18.01 3.14 -6.33
N ALA A 665 -17.79 2.22 -5.40
CA ALA A 665 -16.64 2.23 -4.51
C ALA A 665 -15.39 1.74 -5.24
N PHE A 666 -15.55 0.71 -6.07
CA PHE A 666 -14.51 0.17 -6.93
C PHE A 666 -15.02 0.09 -8.37
N CYS A 667 -14.24 0.53 -9.34
CA CYS A 667 -14.63 0.46 -10.74
C CYS A 667 -13.44 0.13 -11.63
N VAL A 668 -13.66 -0.74 -12.62
CA VAL A 668 -12.83 -0.84 -13.83
C VAL A 668 -13.65 -0.31 -14.99
N ALA A 669 -13.22 0.82 -15.53
CA ALA A 669 -13.94 1.57 -16.54
C ALA A 669 -13.87 0.92 -17.93
N ALA A 670 -14.69 1.45 -18.85
CA ALA A 670 -14.85 0.88 -20.17
C ALA A 670 -13.55 0.91 -20.99
N GLY A 671 -13.27 -0.19 -21.69
CA GLY A 671 -12.11 -0.31 -22.58
C GLY A 671 -10.75 -0.51 -21.89
N TYR A 672 -10.70 -0.56 -20.56
CA TYR A 672 -9.46 -0.79 -19.81
C TYR A 672 -9.16 -2.29 -19.70
N GLN A 673 -7.93 -2.72 -20.00
CA GLN A 673 -7.60 -4.13 -20.11
C GLN A 673 -6.39 -4.52 -19.26
N THR A 674 -6.12 -5.83 -19.13
CA THR A 674 -4.90 -6.35 -18.45
C THR A 674 -4.73 -5.82 -17.02
N VAL A 675 -5.83 -5.81 -16.27
CA VAL A 675 -5.85 -5.43 -14.85
C VAL A 675 -5.51 -6.67 -14.03
N VAL A 676 -4.35 -6.69 -13.40
CA VAL A 676 -3.89 -7.80 -12.57
C VAL A 676 -3.76 -7.33 -11.13
N VAL A 677 -4.50 -7.96 -10.23
CA VAL A 677 -4.39 -7.72 -8.79
C VAL A 677 -4.26 -9.06 -8.06
N THR A 678 -3.10 -9.30 -7.47
CA THR A 678 -2.83 -10.51 -6.69
C THR A 678 -2.56 -10.16 -5.24
N THR A 679 -3.05 -10.98 -4.33
CA THR A 679 -2.90 -10.77 -2.90
C THR A 679 -1.46 -10.99 -2.41
N PRO A 680 -1.09 -10.43 -1.24
CA PRO A 680 0.16 -10.78 -0.57
C PRO A 680 0.26 -12.30 -0.36
N THR A 681 1.46 -12.86 -0.42
CA THR A 681 1.67 -14.30 -0.17
C THR A 681 1.76 -14.66 1.31
N ALA A 682 1.93 -13.65 2.18
CA ALA A 682 2.09 -13.80 3.64
C ALA A 682 1.47 -12.62 4.41
N GLY A 683 1.36 -12.77 5.73
CA GLY A 683 0.76 -11.76 6.62
C GLY A 683 -0.76 -11.85 6.75
N THR A 684 -1.32 -10.95 7.56
CA THR A 684 -2.75 -10.89 7.91
C THR A 684 -3.66 -10.75 6.68
N TYR A 685 -3.19 -10.08 5.62
CA TYR A 685 -4.00 -9.73 4.46
C TYR A 685 -3.78 -10.65 3.24
N LYS A 686 -3.06 -11.77 3.39
CA LYS A 686 -2.61 -12.68 2.30
C LYS A 686 -3.69 -13.35 1.45
N ARG A 687 -4.96 -12.96 1.64
CA ARG A 687 -6.15 -13.52 1.00
C ARG A 687 -7.17 -12.44 0.65
N LEU A 688 -6.96 -11.17 1.01
CA LEU A 688 -7.90 -10.08 0.76
C LEU A 688 -7.46 -9.28 -0.46
N VAL A 689 -8.10 -9.46 -1.61
CA VAL A 689 -7.73 -8.68 -2.81
C VAL A 689 -8.36 -7.30 -2.75
N VAL A 690 -9.68 -7.23 -2.53
CA VAL A 690 -10.41 -5.97 -2.38
C VAL A 690 -11.48 -6.14 -1.31
N VAL A 691 -11.48 -5.24 -0.33
CA VAL A 691 -12.48 -5.12 0.73
C VAL A 691 -13.20 -3.80 0.54
N GLY A 692 -14.46 -3.88 0.15
CA GLY A 692 -15.33 -2.72 0.00
C GLY A 692 -15.85 -2.17 1.33
N PRO A 693 -16.68 -1.10 1.26
CA PRO A 693 -17.25 -0.45 2.43
C PRO A 693 -18.09 -1.40 3.30
N ALA A 694 -18.15 -1.10 4.61
CA ALA A 694 -19.06 -1.78 5.53
C ALA A 694 -20.48 -1.20 5.50
N THR A 695 -20.61 0.03 5.04
CA THR A 695 -21.83 0.84 5.02
C THR A 695 -21.89 1.65 3.73
N GLY A 696 -23.06 2.16 3.36
CA GLY A 696 -23.28 2.82 2.07
C GLY A 696 -23.42 1.80 0.93
N ALA A 697 -24.41 1.97 0.07
CA ALA A 697 -24.77 0.99 -0.96
C ALA A 697 -23.78 0.92 -2.15
N ARG A 698 -22.63 1.60 -2.06
CA ARG A 698 -21.65 1.72 -3.15
C ARG A 698 -20.92 0.40 -3.35
N GLY A 699 -21.00 -0.12 -4.56
CA GLY A 699 -20.53 -1.46 -4.92
C GLY A 699 -19.28 -1.46 -5.78
N ALA A 700 -19.14 -2.54 -6.55
CA ALA A 700 -18.09 -2.69 -7.55
C ALA A 700 -18.69 -2.79 -8.96
N TYR A 701 -18.01 -2.21 -9.94
CA TYR A 701 -18.44 -2.25 -11.33
C TYR A 701 -17.30 -2.52 -12.30
N PHE A 702 -17.52 -3.45 -13.23
CA PHE A 702 -16.66 -3.72 -14.36
C PHE A 702 -17.44 -3.35 -15.62
N ALA A 703 -17.10 -2.20 -16.19
CA ALA A 703 -17.84 -1.61 -17.30
C ALA A 703 -17.57 -2.31 -18.64
N GLN A 704 -18.37 -1.96 -19.65
CA GLN A 704 -18.25 -2.52 -20.99
C GLN A 704 -16.82 -2.49 -21.55
N GLY A 705 -16.33 -3.64 -22.01
CA GLY A 705 -15.02 -3.80 -22.62
C GLY A 705 -13.86 -3.86 -21.62
N ALA A 706 -14.14 -3.87 -20.31
CA ALA A 706 -13.13 -4.11 -19.29
C ALA A 706 -12.67 -5.58 -19.33
N SER A 707 -11.60 -5.90 -20.07
CA SER A 707 -11.24 -7.27 -20.40
C SER A 707 -9.87 -7.69 -19.84
N ALA A 708 -9.62 -8.99 -19.77
CA ALA A 708 -8.38 -9.56 -19.23
C ALA A 708 -8.09 -9.07 -17.80
N THR A 709 -9.14 -8.93 -16.98
CA THR A 709 -8.98 -8.63 -15.57
C THR A 709 -8.74 -9.93 -14.80
N THR A 710 -7.63 -9.98 -14.08
CA THR A 710 -7.21 -11.11 -13.25
C THR A 710 -7.14 -10.67 -11.79
N LEU A 711 -7.96 -11.29 -10.94
CA LEU A 711 -7.99 -11.06 -9.51
C LEU A 711 -7.66 -12.36 -8.78
N SER A 712 -6.77 -12.28 -7.79
CA SER A 712 -6.40 -13.41 -6.94
C SER A 712 -6.53 -13.05 -5.47
N GLY A 713 -7.58 -13.56 -4.84
CA GLY A 713 -7.93 -13.40 -3.44
C GLY A 713 -9.43 -13.35 -3.23
N LEU A 714 -9.84 -12.75 -2.13
CA LEU A 714 -11.23 -12.46 -1.78
C LEU A 714 -11.60 -11.05 -2.23
N PHE A 715 -12.66 -10.95 -3.02
CA PHE A 715 -13.30 -9.71 -3.45
C PHE A 715 -14.63 -9.54 -2.71
N TYR A 716 -14.68 -8.64 -1.72
CA TYR A 716 -15.73 -8.60 -0.69
C TYR A 716 -16.45 -7.24 -0.59
N PHE A 717 -17.71 -7.20 -1.01
CA PHE A 717 -18.59 -6.02 -0.97
C PHE A 717 -19.93 -6.38 -0.30
N PRO A 718 -19.98 -6.54 1.04
CA PRO A 718 -21.14 -7.13 1.72
C PRO A 718 -22.41 -6.30 1.62
N VAL A 719 -22.29 -4.98 1.42
CA VAL A 719 -23.42 -4.03 1.34
C VAL A 719 -23.62 -3.42 -0.05
N GLY A 720 -22.69 -3.67 -0.98
CA GLY A 720 -22.69 -3.11 -2.34
C GLY A 720 -22.89 -4.19 -3.40
N ALA A 721 -23.55 -3.84 -4.50
CA ALA A 721 -23.70 -4.74 -5.64
C ALA A 721 -22.39 -4.89 -6.42
N ILE A 722 -22.16 -6.05 -7.04
CA ILE A 722 -21.03 -6.29 -7.94
C ILE A 722 -21.61 -6.50 -9.34
N ARG A 723 -21.19 -5.65 -10.28
CA ARG A 723 -21.78 -5.58 -11.62
C ARG A 723 -20.71 -5.77 -12.70
N PHE A 724 -21.04 -6.53 -13.73
CA PHE A 724 -20.23 -6.74 -14.93
C PHE A 724 -21.10 -6.43 -16.15
N ASP A 725 -20.59 -5.66 -17.11
CA ASP A 725 -21.36 -5.28 -18.29
C ASP A 725 -20.55 -5.39 -19.59
N GLY A 726 -21.24 -5.49 -20.72
CA GLY A 726 -20.70 -5.35 -22.08
C GLY A 726 -19.36 -6.02 -22.33
N ALA A 727 -19.27 -7.34 -22.27
CA ALA A 727 -18.08 -8.15 -22.51
C ALA A 727 -16.93 -7.90 -21.50
N ALA A 728 -17.23 -7.35 -20.32
CA ALA A 728 -16.29 -7.34 -19.22
C ALA A 728 -15.87 -8.77 -18.86
N SER A 729 -14.56 -9.03 -18.70
CA SER A 729 -14.04 -10.34 -18.32
C SER A 729 -13.16 -10.28 -17.08
N VAL A 730 -13.61 -10.97 -16.03
CA VAL A 730 -12.93 -11.09 -14.74
C VAL A 730 -12.71 -12.57 -14.44
N GLY A 731 -11.48 -12.93 -14.12
CA GLY A 731 -11.11 -14.28 -13.72
C GLY A 731 -9.94 -14.29 -12.76
N ASN A 732 -9.40 -15.48 -12.52
CA ASN A 732 -8.13 -15.67 -11.83
C ASN A 732 -7.09 -16.27 -12.79
N GLY A 733 -5.81 -16.03 -12.50
CA GLY A 733 -4.70 -16.61 -13.25
C GLY A 733 -4.54 -18.11 -13.00
N ALA A 734 -3.69 -18.75 -13.78
CA ALA A 734 -3.36 -20.16 -13.57
C ALA A 734 -2.77 -20.37 -12.16
N GLY A 735 -3.37 -21.27 -11.37
CA GLY A 735 -2.95 -21.54 -9.99
C GLY A 735 -3.38 -20.50 -8.96
N GLU A 736 -4.16 -19.49 -9.36
CA GLU A 736 -4.68 -18.44 -8.47
C GLU A 736 -6.10 -18.75 -7.98
N CYS A 737 -6.59 -17.97 -7.00
CA CYS A 737 -7.88 -18.20 -6.38
C CYS A 737 -8.74 -16.94 -6.29
N LEU A 738 -9.90 -16.90 -6.95
CA LEU A 738 -10.86 -15.80 -6.79
C LEU A 738 -12.11 -16.27 -6.05
N GLN A 739 -12.41 -15.65 -4.91
CA GLN A 739 -13.72 -15.71 -4.25
C GLN A 739 -14.38 -14.34 -4.30
N LEU A 740 -15.66 -14.30 -4.60
CA LEU A 740 -16.44 -13.08 -4.78
C LEU A 740 -17.70 -13.12 -3.92
N ILE A 741 -17.85 -12.13 -3.06
CA ILE A 741 -18.97 -12.00 -2.14
C ILE A 741 -19.51 -10.57 -2.25
N GLY A 742 -20.76 -10.45 -2.65
CA GLY A 742 -21.44 -9.17 -2.86
C GLY A 742 -22.82 -9.14 -2.22
N LYS A 743 -23.43 -7.96 -2.12
CA LYS A 743 -24.87 -7.86 -1.80
C LYS A 743 -25.71 -8.51 -2.90
N GLU A 744 -25.43 -8.13 -4.15
CA GLU A 744 -26.00 -8.68 -5.37
C GLU A 744 -24.89 -8.82 -6.41
N ILE A 745 -25.07 -9.72 -7.36
CA ILE A 745 -24.12 -9.99 -8.44
C ILE A 745 -24.88 -10.00 -9.76
N THR A 746 -24.53 -9.09 -10.66
CA THR A 746 -25.19 -8.95 -11.96
C THR A 746 -24.16 -9.01 -13.08
N LEU A 747 -24.38 -9.89 -14.05
CA LEU A 747 -23.59 -9.99 -15.27
C LEU A 747 -24.50 -9.66 -16.46
N SER A 748 -24.04 -8.76 -17.33
CA SER A 748 -24.77 -8.28 -18.51
C SER A 748 -23.88 -8.30 -19.75
N GLY A 749 -24.51 -8.35 -20.93
CA GLY A 749 -23.90 -8.01 -22.22
C GLY A 749 -22.69 -8.85 -22.62
N GLY A 750 -22.74 -10.17 -22.50
CA GLY A 750 -21.64 -11.08 -22.89
C GLY A 750 -20.47 -11.08 -21.92
N SER A 751 -20.62 -10.52 -20.71
CA SER A 751 -19.60 -10.55 -19.67
C SER A 751 -19.27 -11.97 -19.21
N LEU A 752 -18.02 -12.15 -18.77
CA LEU A 752 -17.46 -13.41 -18.32
C LEU A 752 -16.94 -13.26 -16.88
N LEU A 753 -17.42 -14.10 -15.96
CA LEU A 753 -16.87 -14.24 -14.62
C LEU A 753 -16.33 -15.66 -14.43
N ALA A 754 -15.04 -15.78 -14.14
CA ALA A 754 -14.40 -17.05 -13.78
C ALA A 754 -13.95 -17.03 -12.32
N SER A 755 -14.25 -18.09 -11.59
CA SER A 755 -13.82 -18.30 -10.20
C SER A 755 -13.48 -19.77 -10.01
N THR A 756 -12.36 -20.09 -9.38
CA THR A 756 -11.83 -21.47 -9.38
C THR A 756 -11.57 -22.06 -7.99
N CYS A 757 -11.75 -21.30 -6.91
CA CYS A 757 -11.68 -21.85 -5.55
C CYS A 757 -12.19 -20.88 -4.49
N ILE A 758 -12.11 -21.32 -3.23
CA ILE A 758 -12.48 -20.56 -2.04
C ILE A 758 -11.20 -20.00 -1.43
N SER A 759 -11.10 -18.67 -1.39
CA SER A 759 -10.00 -17.96 -0.72
C SER A 759 -10.34 -17.61 0.74
N GLY A 760 -11.45 -18.09 1.30
CA GLY A 760 -11.81 -18.01 2.73
C GLY A 760 -11.51 -19.29 3.53
N THR A 761 -11.53 -19.21 4.86
CA THR A 761 -11.35 -20.34 5.79
C THR A 761 -12.27 -21.50 5.44
N ALA A 762 -11.71 -22.71 5.37
CA ALA A 762 -12.45 -23.95 5.15
C ALA A 762 -13.70 -23.97 6.03
N SER A 763 -14.89 -23.83 5.42
CA SER A 763 -16.09 -24.21 6.14
C SER A 763 -16.03 -25.73 6.24
N GLY A 764 -16.01 -26.19 7.48
CA GLY A 764 -16.01 -27.61 7.76
C GLY A 764 -17.11 -28.29 6.97
N GLY A 765 -16.79 -29.45 6.40
CA GLY A 765 -17.70 -30.33 5.72
C GLY A 765 -19.05 -30.60 6.42
N LYS A 766 -20.05 -31.06 5.68
CA LYS A 766 -21.32 -31.47 6.27
C LYS A 766 -21.11 -32.74 7.11
N VAL A 767 -21.38 -32.67 8.42
CA VAL A 767 -21.41 -33.84 9.29
C VAL A 767 -22.75 -34.56 9.18
N VAL A 768 -22.73 -35.86 8.89
CA VAL A 768 -23.93 -36.70 8.77
C VAL A 768 -23.76 -37.96 9.61
N LEU A 769 -24.71 -38.24 10.50
CA LEU A 769 -24.76 -39.53 11.19
C LEU A 769 -25.13 -40.64 10.20
N ILE A 770 -24.34 -41.70 10.18
CA ILE A 770 -24.64 -42.92 9.43
C ILE A 770 -25.36 -43.84 10.40
N LYS A 771 -26.58 -44.27 10.03
CA LYS A 771 -27.36 -45.26 10.77
C LYS A 771 -27.20 -46.64 10.13
#